data_AF-A0A7Y8FVR8-F1
#
_entry.id   AF-A0A7Y8FVR8-F1
#
_cell.length_a   1.000
_cell.length_b   1.000
_cell.length_c   1.000
_cell.angle_alpha   90.00
_cell.angle_beta   90.00
_cell.angle_gamma   90.00
#
_symmetry.space_group_name_H-M   'P 1'
#
loop_
_entity.id
_entity.type
_entity.pdbx_description
1 polymer ?
#
loop_
_entity_poly.entity_id
_entity_poly.type
_entity_poly.pdbx_seq_one_letter_code
_entity_poly.pdbx_strand_id
1 'polypeptide(L)'
;QRCSGVAAPAPLFSSMLNYRHRGAATRSAEAQHAWEGMQTLVNDGRTNYPLTLNVDDLGDGYDITALAQVDAQRVCGYLQNALAGLVEALEQAPHQALNRLPILGAEERQKLLVAFNATEVAYNLDQTLHGLFEAQVERTPDAVAVKAGDQQLTYRALNERANRLAHHLRELGVQPDSRVGICVERGLDMVVGLFAILKAGGGYVPLDPAYPLERIAYMLQDSAPVVVLAQDATRQLLGDVPVLDLDHVTWQQQSASNPQVPGLTARHQAYVIYTSGSTGQPKGVINEHAGVVNRLLWMQDAYGLKAHDAVLQKTPFSFDVSVWEFFWPLFTGARLVMARPGGHKEPEYLCQVIEAEQITTLHFVPSMLDVFLAHGDVSQAKGLARVMCSGEALPGSLVRRFKAQLPGVGLYNLYGPTEAAVDVTAWNCARPDVPDNTPIGKPIANTRMYVLDAQLQPVPLGVVGELFIGGVQVARGYLNRPELTAERFLKNPFTSGRMYRTGDVGRYLPDGNIEYLGRNDDQVKIRGLRIELGEIQARLLEHPQVNEAAVVAREDRLVAYYTGAHTDIDRLRAHLLQHLPDFMVPAVFVHLDALPLSPNGKLDRKALPVPGMDALNVREYAAPEGDTEILMAALWAELLNVERVGRHDNFFELGGHSLLAVSLIGRLRQEGLEADVRALFEQPSLAGYAAITERMEIVL
;
A
#
# COMPACT_ATOMS: atom_id res chain seq x y z
N GLN A 1 -9.01 -14.74 -37.87
CA GLN A 1 -7.87 -14.17 -37.14
C GLN A 1 -7.15 -13.07 -37.92
N ARG A 2 -6.69 -13.29 -39.16
CA ARG A 2 -5.91 -12.27 -39.91
C ARG A 2 -6.59 -10.90 -40.06
N CYS A 3 -7.91 -10.83 -40.09
CA CYS A 3 -8.65 -9.55 -40.20
C CYS A 3 -9.11 -8.96 -38.86
N SER A 4 -8.76 -9.57 -37.71
CA SER A 4 -9.31 -9.20 -36.39
C SER A 4 -8.43 -8.29 -35.55
N GLY A 5 -7.18 -8.05 -35.96
CA GLY A 5 -6.19 -7.35 -35.13
C GLY A 5 -5.70 -8.14 -33.91
N VAL A 6 -6.24 -9.34 -33.64
CA VAL A 6 -5.79 -10.23 -32.55
C VAL A 6 -4.47 -10.91 -32.94
N ALA A 7 -3.43 -10.71 -32.13
CA ALA A 7 -2.10 -11.28 -32.34
C ALA A 7 -2.15 -12.82 -32.28
N ALA A 8 -1.62 -13.48 -33.32
CA ALA A 8 -1.46 -14.94 -33.29
C ALA A 8 -0.46 -15.32 -32.18
N PRO A 9 -0.69 -16.41 -31.41
CA PRO A 9 -1.70 -17.46 -31.62
C PRO A 9 -3.03 -17.27 -30.86
N ALA A 10 -3.33 -16.09 -30.32
CA ALA A 10 -4.51 -15.91 -29.46
C ALA A 10 -5.83 -16.24 -30.21
N PRO A 11 -6.70 -17.11 -29.65
CA PRO A 11 -7.95 -17.48 -30.29
C PRO A 11 -8.93 -16.31 -30.31
N LEU A 12 -9.77 -16.23 -31.35
CA LEU A 12 -10.83 -15.21 -31.43
C LEU A 12 -11.88 -15.37 -30.33
N PHE A 13 -12.13 -16.61 -29.92
CA PHE A 13 -13.08 -16.98 -28.89
C PHE A 13 -12.44 -18.03 -28.00
N SER A 14 -12.60 -17.87 -26.68
CA SER A 14 -12.15 -18.83 -25.67
C SER A 14 -13.29 -19.72 -25.16
N SER A 15 -14.51 -19.51 -25.65
CA SER A 15 -15.68 -20.24 -25.20
C SER A 15 -16.66 -20.49 -26.34
N MET A 16 -17.40 -21.60 -26.26
CA MET A 16 -18.45 -21.97 -27.21
C MET A 16 -19.76 -22.23 -26.45
N LEU A 17 -20.87 -21.69 -26.96
CA LEU A 17 -22.22 -22.02 -26.51
C LEU A 17 -22.94 -22.71 -27.66
N ASN A 18 -23.40 -23.95 -27.43
CA ASN A 18 -24.23 -24.69 -28.38
C ASN A 18 -25.64 -24.79 -27.82
N TYR A 19 -26.62 -24.24 -28.53
CA TYR A 19 -28.03 -24.53 -28.28
C TYR A 19 -28.49 -25.56 -29.29
N ARG A 20 -28.94 -26.72 -28.82
CA ARG A 20 -29.35 -27.85 -29.65
C ARG A 20 -30.80 -28.16 -29.37
N HIS A 21 -31.66 -27.95 -30.36
CA HIS A 21 -33.03 -28.42 -30.26
C HIS A 21 -33.06 -29.93 -30.48
N ARG A 22 -33.26 -30.68 -29.39
CA ARG A 22 -33.42 -32.13 -29.37
C ARG A 22 -34.87 -32.54 -29.14
N GLY A 23 -35.81 -31.59 -29.28
CA GLY A 23 -37.23 -31.81 -29.13
C GLY A 23 -37.69 -33.09 -29.83
N ALA A 24 -38.83 -33.62 -29.40
CA ALA A 24 -39.44 -34.89 -29.80
C ALA A 24 -39.69 -35.12 -31.33
N ALA A 25 -38.94 -34.47 -32.21
CA ALA A 25 -38.72 -34.83 -33.59
C ALA A 25 -38.07 -36.22 -33.70
N THR A 26 -38.95 -37.23 -33.70
CA THR A 26 -38.86 -38.42 -34.54
C THR A 26 -37.60 -39.29 -34.37
N ARG A 27 -37.44 -39.93 -33.20
CA ARG A 27 -37.03 -41.34 -33.27
C ARG A 27 -38.28 -42.09 -33.69
N SER A 28 -38.28 -42.75 -34.85
CA SER A 28 -39.40 -43.64 -35.19
C SER A 28 -39.59 -44.65 -34.04
N ALA A 29 -40.81 -45.14 -33.81
CA ALA A 29 -41.04 -46.16 -32.80
C ALA A 29 -40.09 -47.38 -32.97
N GLU A 30 -39.66 -47.64 -34.22
CA GLU A 30 -38.65 -48.64 -34.58
C GLU A 30 -37.24 -48.30 -34.07
N ALA A 31 -36.83 -47.03 -34.14
CA ALA A 31 -35.57 -46.56 -33.56
C ALA A 31 -35.60 -46.51 -32.02
N GLN A 32 -36.77 -46.44 -31.39
CA GLN A 32 -36.89 -46.56 -29.94
C GLN A 32 -36.79 -48.02 -29.48
N HIS A 33 -37.48 -48.93 -30.16
CA HIS A 33 -37.35 -50.39 -29.94
C HIS A 33 -35.93 -50.92 -30.19
N ALA A 34 -35.21 -50.39 -31.19
CA ALA A 34 -33.83 -50.82 -31.48
C ALA A 34 -32.81 -50.43 -30.39
N TRP A 35 -33.14 -49.48 -29.52
CA TRP A 35 -32.28 -48.99 -28.45
C TRP A 35 -32.80 -49.35 -27.05
N GLU A 36 -33.94 -50.04 -26.94
CA GLU A 36 -34.42 -50.61 -25.68
C GLU A 36 -33.39 -51.61 -25.13
N GLY A 37 -32.94 -51.37 -23.90
CA GLY A 37 -31.86 -52.14 -23.27
C GLY A 37 -30.44 -51.61 -23.51
N MET A 38 -30.24 -50.55 -24.32
CA MET A 38 -28.95 -49.88 -24.47
C MET A 38 -28.84 -48.67 -23.55
N GLN A 39 -27.81 -48.65 -22.70
CA GLN A 39 -27.46 -47.52 -21.86
C GLN A 39 -26.21 -46.82 -22.40
N THR A 40 -26.29 -45.51 -22.60
CA THR A 40 -25.08 -44.71 -22.87
C THR A 40 -24.33 -44.54 -21.56
N LEU A 41 -23.17 -45.18 -21.43
CA LEU A 41 -22.38 -45.16 -20.19
C LEU A 41 -21.45 -43.93 -20.13
N VAL A 42 -20.86 -43.54 -21.26
CA VAL A 42 -19.91 -42.41 -21.36
C VAL A 42 -20.09 -41.73 -22.73
N ASN A 43 -20.03 -40.40 -22.76
CA ASN A 43 -19.96 -39.61 -23.97
C ASN A 43 -18.77 -38.64 -23.87
N ASP A 44 -17.65 -39.00 -24.51
CA ASP A 44 -16.44 -38.17 -24.52
C ASP A 44 -16.54 -37.07 -25.57
N GLY A 45 -17.09 -35.93 -25.17
CA GLY A 45 -17.07 -34.72 -25.97
C GLY A 45 -15.65 -34.15 -26.06
N ARG A 46 -15.13 -33.97 -27.27
CA ARG A 46 -13.87 -33.23 -27.52
C ARG A 46 -14.16 -31.79 -27.90
N THR A 47 -13.45 -30.86 -27.31
CA THR A 47 -13.52 -29.44 -27.65
C THR A 47 -12.11 -28.85 -27.76
N ASN A 48 -11.96 -27.88 -28.68
CA ASN A 48 -10.75 -27.09 -28.81
C ASN A 48 -10.82 -25.78 -27.99
N TYR A 49 -11.92 -25.56 -27.26
CA TYR A 49 -12.16 -24.36 -26.48
C TYR A 49 -12.01 -24.65 -24.99
N PRO A 50 -11.37 -23.75 -24.21
CA PRO A 50 -11.28 -23.87 -22.75
C PRO A 50 -12.62 -24.05 -22.03
N LEU A 51 -13.71 -23.53 -22.61
CA LEU A 51 -15.08 -23.71 -22.14
C LEU A 51 -16.02 -24.03 -23.32
N THR A 52 -16.84 -25.06 -23.18
CA THR A 52 -17.95 -25.35 -24.09
C THR A 52 -19.18 -25.66 -23.26
N LEU A 53 -20.25 -24.90 -23.46
CA LEU A 53 -21.54 -25.08 -22.80
C LEU A 53 -22.54 -25.55 -23.86
N ASN A 54 -23.15 -26.71 -23.63
CA ASN A 54 -24.22 -27.24 -24.46
C ASN A 54 -25.53 -27.16 -23.71
N VAL A 55 -26.56 -26.61 -24.36
CA VAL A 55 -27.94 -26.60 -23.88
C VAL A 55 -28.76 -27.43 -24.86
N ASP A 56 -29.19 -28.60 -24.43
CA ASP A 56 -30.11 -29.47 -25.16
C ASP A 56 -31.54 -29.13 -24.74
N ASP A 57 -32.32 -28.57 -25.66
CA ASP A 57 -33.74 -28.30 -25.48
C ASP A 57 -34.55 -29.56 -25.82
N LEU A 58 -35.16 -30.15 -24.80
CA LEU A 58 -35.92 -31.39 -24.89
C LEU A 58 -37.40 -31.15 -25.24
N GLY A 59 -37.85 -29.89 -25.25
CA GLY A 59 -39.23 -29.48 -25.45
C GLY A 59 -40.05 -29.29 -24.17
N ASP A 60 -39.77 -30.07 -23.12
CA ASP A 60 -40.35 -29.94 -21.76
C ASP A 60 -39.32 -29.57 -20.68
N GLY A 61 -38.06 -29.41 -21.07
CA GLY A 61 -36.96 -29.04 -20.19
C GLY A 61 -35.64 -28.84 -20.94
N TYR A 62 -34.57 -28.55 -20.19
CA TYR A 62 -33.23 -28.36 -20.71
C TYR A 62 -32.23 -29.30 -20.03
N ASP A 63 -31.38 -29.93 -20.83
CA ASP A 63 -30.18 -30.63 -20.39
C ASP A 63 -28.95 -29.73 -20.62
N ILE A 64 -28.23 -29.41 -19.54
CA ILE A 64 -27.05 -28.53 -19.60
C ILE A 64 -25.79 -29.37 -19.39
N THR A 65 -24.88 -29.33 -20.35
CA THR A 65 -23.58 -30.03 -20.27
C THR A 65 -22.45 -29.04 -20.51
N ALA A 66 -21.50 -28.94 -19.57
CA ALA A 66 -20.29 -28.15 -19.73
C ALA A 66 -19.05 -29.03 -19.92
N LEU A 67 -18.17 -28.65 -20.84
CA LEU A 67 -16.79 -29.10 -20.94
C LEU A 67 -15.92 -27.90 -20.59
N ALA A 68 -15.23 -27.94 -19.46
CA ALA A 68 -14.53 -26.78 -18.94
C ALA A 68 -13.19 -27.18 -18.30
N GLN A 69 -12.21 -26.27 -18.36
CA GLN A 69 -10.98 -26.35 -17.56
C GLN A 69 -11.19 -25.98 -16.08
N VAL A 70 -12.38 -25.49 -15.75
CA VAL A 70 -12.86 -25.25 -14.38
C VAL A 70 -13.90 -26.31 -14.02
N ASP A 71 -14.41 -26.26 -12.79
CA ASP A 71 -15.50 -27.13 -12.35
C ASP A 71 -16.74 -26.98 -13.27
N ALA A 72 -16.95 -27.98 -14.13
CA ALA A 72 -18.02 -28.00 -15.11
C ALA A 72 -19.41 -28.02 -14.44
N GLN A 73 -19.55 -28.70 -13.30
CA GLN A 73 -20.82 -28.76 -12.57
C GLN A 73 -21.20 -27.37 -12.05
N ARG A 74 -20.21 -26.63 -11.55
CA ARG A 74 -20.39 -25.26 -11.09
C ARG A 74 -20.81 -24.32 -12.22
N VAL A 75 -20.23 -24.48 -13.42
CA VAL A 75 -20.65 -23.75 -14.63
C VAL A 75 -22.10 -24.08 -15.03
N CYS A 76 -22.47 -25.36 -15.04
CA CYS A 76 -23.86 -25.77 -15.30
C CYS A 76 -24.82 -25.15 -14.27
N GLY A 77 -24.44 -25.17 -12.99
CA GLY A 77 -25.21 -24.56 -11.90
C GLY A 77 -25.42 -23.06 -12.08
N TYR A 78 -24.45 -22.32 -12.61
CA TYR A 78 -24.64 -20.89 -12.92
C TYR A 78 -25.67 -20.65 -14.00
N LEU A 79 -25.64 -21.44 -15.08
CA LEU A 79 -26.63 -21.30 -16.14
C LEU A 79 -28.02 -21.67 -15.60
N GLN A 80 -28.12 -22.74 -14.83
CA GLN A 80 -29.38 -23.15 -14.20
C GLN A 80 -29.94 -22.05 -13.29
N ASN A 81 -29.12 -21.45 -12.42
CA ASN A 81 -29.55 -20.37 -11.54
C ASN A 81 -29.96 -19.12 -12.31
N ALA A 82 -29.21 -18.74 -13.36
CA ALA A 82 -29.54 -17.60 -14.19
C ALA A 82 -30.87 -17.80 -14.92
N LEU A 83 -31.15 -19.00 -15.45
CA LEU A 83 -32.42 -19.34 -16.09
C LEU A 83 -33.57 -19.33 -15.08
N ALA A 84 -33.39 -19.94 -13.90
CA ALA A 84 -34.40 -19.91 -12.85
C ALA A 84 -34.72 -18.47 -12.40
N GLY A 85 -33.68 -17.65 -12.19
CA GLY A 85 -33.84 -16.24 -11.83
C GLY A 85 -34.50 -15.42 -12.95
N LEU A 86 -34.24 -15.75 -14.22
CA LEU A 86 -34.93 -15.12 -15.36
C LEU A 86 -36.41 -15.45 -15.36
N VAL A 87 -36.79 -16.71 -15.14
CA VAL A 87 -38.20 -17.13 -15.06
C VAL A 87 -38.90 -16.41 -13.91
N GLU A 88 -38.31 -16.40 -12.72
CA GLU A 88 -38.85 -15.67 -11.56
C GLU A 88 -39.01 -14.17 -11.84
N ALA A 89 -38.00 -13.55 -12.46
CA ALA A 89 -38.07 -12.15 -12.85
C ALA A 89 -39.18 -11.90 -13.87
N LEU A 90 -39.37 -12.75 -14.88
CA LEU A 90 -40.46 -12.60 -15.85
C LEU A 90 -41.85 -12.70 -15.20
N GLU A 91 -42.00 -13.53 -14.17
CA GLU A 91 -43.26 -13.70 -13.45
C GLU A 91 -43.53 -12.57 -12.44
N GLN A 92 -42.51 -12.14 -11.68
CA GLN A 92 -42.69 -11.25 -10.52
C GLN A 92 -42.24 -9.80 -10.79
N ALA A 93 -41.25 -9.60 -11.65
CA ALA A 93 -40.63 -8.31 -11.90
C ALA A 93 -40.10 -8.18 -13.35
N PRO A 94 -40.98 -8.23 -14.38
CA PRO A 94 -40.56 -8.37 -15.79
C PRO A 94 -39.74 -7.19 -16.33
N HIS A 95 -39.69 -6.08 -15.60
CA HIS A 95 -38.88 -4.91 -15.91
C HIS A 95 -37.51 -4.88 -15.19
N GLN A 96 -37.17 -5.93 -14.43
CA GLN A 96 -35.86 -6.05 -13.80
C GLN A 96 -34.74 -6.09 -14.85
N ALA A 97 -33.66 -5.35 -14.59
CA ALA A 97 -32.50 -5.36 -15.46
C ALA A 97 -31.82 -6.75 -15.46
N LEU A 98 -31.48 -7.26 -16.64
CA LEU A 98 -30.90 -8.60 -16.82
C LEU A 98 -29.61 -8.81 -15.98
N ASN A 99 -28.81 -7.76 -15.83
CA ASN A 99 -27.57 -7.77 -15.03
C ASN A 99 -27.79 -7.81 -13.50
N ARG A 100 -29.05 -7.88 -13.04
CA ARG A 100 -29.42 -8.11 -11.63
C ARG A 100 -29.87 -9.55 -11.36
N LEU A 101 -29.90 -10.40 -12.38
CA LEU A 101 -30.28 -11.81 -12.19
C LEU A 101 -29.21 -12.54 -11.38
N PRO A 102 -29.61 -13.42 -10.43
CA PRO A 102 -28.68 -14.20 -9.63
C PRO A 102 -27.99 -15.26 -10.50
N ILE A 103 -26.67 -15.15 -10.61
CA ILE A 103 -25.84 -16.18 -11.27
C ILE A 103 -25.32 -17.20 -10.23
N LEU A 104 -24.90 -16.70 -9.07
CA LEU A 104 -24.36 -17.54 -8.00
C LEU A 104 -25.47 -18.35 -7.31
N GLY A 105 -25.17 -19.61 -7.02
CA GLY A 105 -26.00 -20.42 -6.13
C GLY A 105 -26.00 -19.86 -4.71
N ALA A 106 -27.07 -20.13 -3.97
CA ALA A 106 -27.26 -19.60 -2.61
C ALA A 106 -26.10 -19.95 -1.66
N GLU A 107 -25.58 -21.18 -1.73
CA GLU A 107 -24.47 -21.65 -0.90
C GLU A 107 -23.17 -20.89 -1.19
N GLU A 108 -22.81 -20.73 -2.48
CA GLU A 108 -21.60 -20.02 -2.86
C GLU A 108 -21.70 -18.54 -2.50
N ARG A 109 -22.86 -17.92 -2.76
CA ARG A 109 -23.13 -16.53 -2.37
C ARG A 109 -23.00 -16.34 -0.86
N GLN A 110 -23.53 -17.26 -0.06
CA GLN A 110 -23.40 -17.23 1.40
C GLN A 110 -21.96 -17.42 1.84
N LYS A 111 -21.21 -18.30 1.17
CA LYS A 111 -19.79 -18.51 1.45
C LYS A 111 -18.97 -17.23 1.23
N LEU A 112 -19.17 -16.57 0.09
CA LEU A 112 -18.42 -15.36 -0.29
C LEU A 112 -18.79 -14.13 0.56
N LEU A 113 -20.08 -13.93 0.86
CA LEU A 113 -20.53 -12.73 1.57
C LEU A 113 -20.48 -12.87 3.10
N VAL A 114 -20.62 -14.10 3.62
CA VAL A 114 -20.76 -14.36 5.06
C VAL A 114 -19.65 -15.26 5.58
N ALA A 115 -19.47 -16.48 5.06
CA ALA A 115 -18.55 -17.43 5.68
C ALA A 115 -17.08 -16.97 5.65
N PHE A 116 -16.61 -16.40 4.54
CA PHE A 116 -15.28 -15.80 4.45
C PHE A 116 -15.14 -14.47 5.21
N ASN A 117 -16.25 -13.92 5.68
CA ASN A 117 -16.35 -12.63 6.36
C ASN A 117 -16.87 -12.75 7.80
N ALA A 118 -16.87 -13.95 8.37
CA ALA A 118 -17.25 -14.22 9.75
C ALA A 118 -16.07 -13.86 10.69
N THR A 119 -15.84 -12.57 10.84
CA THR A 119 -14.67 -12.00 11.54
C THR A 119 -15.06 -11.28 12.83
N GLU A 120 -16.30 -11.40 13.29
CA GLU A 120 -16.78 -10.70 14.47
C GLU A 120 -16.02 -11.11 15.74
N VAL A 121 -15.47 -10.11 16.43
CA VAL A 121 -14.83 -10.27 17.75
C VAL A 121 -15.32 -9.15 18.67
N ALA A 122 -15.75 -9.52 19.88
CA ALA A 122 -16.34 -8.60 20.85
C ALA A 122 -15.29 -7.74 21.57
N TYR A 123 -14.57 -6.92 20.82
CA TYR A 123 -13.68 -5.90 21.37
C TYR A 123 -14.45 -4.73 21.99
N ASN A 124 -13.89 -4.13 23.03
CA ASN A 124 -14.40 -2.87 23.56
C ASN A 124 -13.94 -1.71 22.67
N LEU A 125 -14.75 -1.41 21.64
CA LEU A 125 -14.47 -0.37 20.65
C LEU A 125 -14.96 1.02 21.07
N ASP A 126 -15.45 1.19 22.30
CA ASP A 126 -15.78 2.50 22.88
C ASP A 126 -14.55 3.22 23.46
N GLN A 127 -13.40 2.55 23.48
CA GLN A 127 -12.14 3.10 23.97
C GLN A 127 -11.45 4.01 22.95
N THR A 128 -10.65 4.94 23.47
CA THR A 128 -9.74 5.77 22.69
C THR A 128 -8.32 5.19 22.71
N LEU A 129 -7.49 5.60 21.75
CA LEU A 129 -6.07 5.18 21.69
C LEU A 129 -5.29 5.62 22.93
N HIS A 130 -5.51 6.85 23.40
CA HIS A 130 -4.87 7.34 24.62
C HIS A 130 -5.43 6.65 25.86
N GLY A 131 -6.71 6.24 25.88
CA GLY A 131 -7.29 5.47 26.99
C GLY A 131 -6.62 4.10 27.18
N LEU A 132 -6.32 3.40 26.08
CA LEU A 132 -5.54 2.15 26.10
C LEU A 132 -4.13 2.36 26.69
N PHE A 133 -3.48 3.46 26.30
CA PHE A 133 -2.17 3.85 26.84
C PHE A 133 -2.25 4.21 28.33
N GLU A 134 -3.23 5.01 28.75
CA GLU A 134 -3.43 5.39 30.15
C GLU A 134 -3.60 4.18 31.07
N ALA A 135 -4.39 3.18 30.63
CA ALA A 135 -4.53 1.92 31.34
C ALA A 135 -3.21 1.12 31.42
N GLN A 136 -2.30 1.25 30.44
CA GLN A 136 -0.95 0.65 30.53
C GLN A 136 -0.05 1.43 31.49
N VAL A 137 -0.15 2.76 31.52
CA VAL A 137 0.63 3.61 32.44
C VAL A 137 0.34 3.24 33.90
N GLU A 138 -0.92 2.96 34.24
CA GLU A 138 -1.29 2.51 35.58
C GLU A 138 -0.70 1.14 35.95
N ARG A 139 -0.55 0.24 34.96
CA ARG A 139 -0.02 -1.12 35.16
C ARG A 139 1.49 -1.15 35.35
N THR A 140 2.24 -0.38 34.56
CA THR A 140 3.72 -0.41 34.54
C THR A 140 4.33 1.00 34.42
N PRO A 141 4.10 1.89 35.40
CA PRO A 141 4.45 3.31 35.27
C PRO A 141 5.95 3.57 35.12
N ASP A 142 6.78 2.75 35.77
CA ASP A 142 8.22 2.98 35.87
C ASP A 142 9.02 2.20 34.81
N ALA A 143 8.33 1.40 33.97
CA ALA A 143 8.95 0.75 32.81
C ALA A 143 9.27 1.78 31.72
N VAL A 144 10.33 1.53 30.94
CA VAL A 144 10.72 2.38 29.80
C VAL A 144 9.68 2.22 28.69
N ALA A 145 9.04 3.33 28.31
CA ALA A 145 8.05 3.38 27.24
C ALA A 145 8.70 3.71 25.90
N VAL A 146 9.48 4.78 25.83
CA VAL A 146 10.13 5.26 24.60
C VAL A 146 11.61 5.50 24.83
N LYS A 147 12.43 5.10 23.86
CA LYS A 147 13.86 5.44 23.79
C LYS A 147 14.18 6.11 22.46
N ALA A 148 14.95 7.19 22.48
CA ALA A 148 15.46 7.87 21.30
C ALA A 148 16.92 8.29 21.56
N GLY A 149 17.86 7.63 20.89
CA GLY A 149 19.28 7.75 21.22
C GLY A 149 19.55 7.41 22.69
N ASP A 150 20.27 8.28 23.39
CA ASP A 150 20.58 8.12 24.82
C ASP A 150 19.43 8.56 25.75
N GLN A 151 18.39 9.19 25.20
CA GLN A 151 17.25 9.66 25.99
C GLN A 151 16.16 8.60 26.07
N GLN A 152 15.51 8.52 27.23
CA GLN A 152 14.39 7.62 27.46
C GLN A 152 13.31 8.25 28.33
N LEU A 153 12.06 7.83 28.12
CA LEU A 153 10.92 8.16 28.95
C LEU A 153 10.27 6.88 29.48
N THR A 154 9.96 6.88 30.77
CA THR A 154 9.08 5.86 31.35
C THR A 154 7.64 6.10 30.92
N TYR A 155 6.78 5.10 31.09
CA TYR A 155 5.33 5.23 30.87
C TYR A 155 4.74 6.41 31.63
N ARG A 156 5.10 6.58 32.91
CA ARG A 156 4.71 7.72 33.73
C ARG A 156 5.20 9.04 33.15
N ALA A 157 6.49 9.14 32.85
CA ALA A 157 7.08 10.39 32.36
C ALA A 157 6.49 10.82 31.01
N LEU A 158 6.27 9.87 30.10
CA LEU A 158 5.58 10.13 28.83
C LEU A 158 4.16 10.64 29.06
N ASN A 159 3.40 9.96 29.92
CA ASN A 159 2.01 10.31 30.21
C ASN A 159 1.89 11.71 30.81
N GLU A 160 2.71 12.04 31.81
CA GLU A 160 2.67 13.34 32.47
C GLU A 160 3.07 14.48 31.53
N ARG A 161 4.09 14.28 30.67
CA ARG A 161 4.47 15.28 29.65
C ARG A 161 3.34 15.49 28.63
N ALA A 162 2.76 14.41 28.13
CA ALA A 162 1.65 14.47 27.20
C ALA A 162 0.40 15.11 27.83
N ASN A 163 0.12 14.84 29.11
CA ASN A 163 -0.99 15.44 29.85
C ASN A 163 -0.84 16.96 29.98
N ARG A 164 0.34 17.44 30.38
CA ARG A 164 0.61 18.88 30.50
C ARG A 164 0.40 19.61 29.18
N LEU A 165 0.95 19.05 28.09
CA LEU A 165 0.76 19.57 26.75
C LEU A 165 -0.72 19.50 26.33
N ALA A 166 -1.44 18.42 26.65
CA ALA A 166 -2.84 18.27 26.33
C ALA A 166 -3.74 19.30 27.02
N HIS A 167 -3.49 19.62 28.30
CA HIS A 167 -4.22 20.69 29.00
C HIS A 167 -3.98 22.04 28.33
N HIS A 168 -2.73 22.33 27.94
CA HIS A 168 -2.43 23.56 27.22
C HIS A 168 -3.08 23.63 25.84
N LEU A 169 -3.07 22.54 25.07
CA LEU A 169 -3.79 22.44 23.80
C LEU A 169 -5.28 22.75 23.95
N ARG A 170 -5.90 22.34 25.06
CA ARG A 170 -7.30 22.67 25.36
C ARG A 170 -7.50 24.15 25.66
N GLU A 171 -6.57 24.81 26.35
CA GLU A 171 -6.60 26.27 26.55
C GLU A 171 -6.50 27.03 25.22
N LEU A 172 -5.78 26.47 24.25
CA LEU A 172 -5.69 26.99 22.88
C LEU A 172 -6.94 26.69 22.03
N GLY A 173 -7.94 25.99 22.57
CA GLY A 173 -9.22 25.74 21.91
C GLY A 173 -9.36 24.36 21.24
N VAL A 174 -8.44 23.42 21.49
CA VAL A 174 -8.59 22.05 21.00
C VAL A 174 -9.77 21.36 21.70
N GLN A 175 -10.68 20.83 20.89
CA GLN A 175 -11.89 20.11 21.28
C GLN A 175 -12.06 18.84 20.42
N PRO A 176 -12.99 17.92 20.74
CA PRO A 176 -13.30 16.77 19.89
C PRO A 176 -13.49 17.16 18.42
N ASP A 177 -12.90 16.40 17.49
CA ASP A 177 -12.85 16.66 16.04
C ASP A 177 -12.11 17.96 15.61
N SER A 178 -11.35 18.58 16.52
CA SER A 178 -10.30 19.55 16.15
C SER A 178 -9.09 18.84 15.53
N ARG A 179 -8.42 19.52 14.61
CA ARG A 179 -7.15 19.06 14.01
C ARG A 179 -6.00 19.83 14.63
N VAL A 180 -4.93 19.12 14.97
CA VAL A 180 -3.68 19.72 15.42
C VAL A 180 -2.58 19.24 14.48
N GLY A 181 -1.90 20.18 13.83
CA GLY A 181 -0.76 19.87 12.99
C GLY A 181 0.42 19.45 13.86
N ILE A 182 1.27 18.56 13.36
CA ILE A 182 2.53 18.21 14.03
C ILE A 182 3.63 18.08 12.98
N CYS A 183 4.61 18.98 13.06
CA CYS A 183 5.75 19.07 12.16
C CYS A 183 7.04 19.06 12.99
N VAL A 184 7.53 17.87 13.29
CA VAL A 184 8.68 17.68 14.18
C VAL A 184 9.60 16.60 13.61
N GLU A 185 10.86 16.66 13.98
CA GLU A 185 11.79 15.58 13.70
C GLU A 185 11.50 14.36 14.57
N ARG A 186 12.04 13.21 14.15
CA ARG A 186 11.85 11.95 14.88
C ARG A 186 12.57 12.00 16.23
N GLY A 187 11.80 11.89 17.30
CA GLY A 187 12.32 11.91 18.67
C GLY A 187 11.24 11.70 19.72
N LEU A 188 11.56 12.02 20.98
CA LEU A 188 10.62 11.89 22.10
C LEU A 188 9.43 12.84 21.96
N ASP A 189 9.66 14.07 21.50
CA ASP A 189 8.63 15.10 21.38
C ASP A 189 7.56 14.76 20.35
N MET A 190 7.93 14.00 19.31
CA MET A 190 6.96 13.40 18.38
C MET A 190 5.96 12.52 19.12
N VAL A 191 6.41 11.61 19.99
CA VAL A 191 5.51 10.71 20.73
C VAL A 191 4.70 11.48 21.77
N VAL A 192 5.33 12.43 22.48
CA VAL A 192 4.64 13.31 23.44
C VAL A 192 3.53 14.10 22.74
N GLY A 193 3.82 14.69 21.58
CA GLY A 193 2.87 15.47 20.78
C GLY A 193 1.69 14.63 20.30
N LEU A 194 1.95 13.44 19.75
CA LEU A 194 0.89 12.53 19.30
C LEU A 194 -0.09 12.19 20.44
N PHE A 195 0.41 11.80 21.62
CA PHE A 195 -0.48 11.52 22.76
C PHE A 195 -1.16 12.78 23.29
N ALA A 196 -0.47 13.91 23.34
CA ALA A 196 -1.05 15.15 23.84
C ALA A 196 -2.24 15.62 22.99
N ILE A 197 -2.12 15.52 21.66
CA ILE A 197 -3.20 15.83 20.73
C ILE A 197 -4.42 14.93 20.99
N LEU A 198 -4.20 13.62 21.05
CA LEU A 198 -5.27 12.65 21.29
C LEU A 198 -5.94 12.86 22.66
N LYS A 199 -5.15 13.14 23.71
CA LYS A 199 -5.62 13.42 25.07
C LYS A 199 -6.38 14.74 25.19
N ALA A 200 -6.06 15.72 24.36
CA ALA A 200 -6.83 16.96 24.25
C ALA A 200 -8.17 16.74 23.52
N GLY A 201 -8.37 15.56 22.90
CA GLY A 201 -9.55 15.20 22.11
C GLY A 201 -9.40 15.51 20.61
N GLY A 202 -8.27 16.05 20.18
CA GLY A 202 -8.01 16.35 18.77
C GLY A 202 -7.50 15.13 17.99
N GLY A 203 -7.56 15.25 16.66
CA GLY A 203 -6.85 14.34 15.74
C GLY A 203 -5.58 14.99 15.21
N TYR A 204 -4.50 14.24 15.13
CA TYR A 204 -3.23 14.77 14.62
C TYR A 204 -3.18 14.77 13.10
N VAL A 205 -2.51 15.78 12.54
CA VAL A 205 -2.19 15.89 11.11
C VAL A 205 -0.66 15.88 10.99
N PRO A 206 -0.05 14.76 10.58
CA PRO A 206 1.40 14.67 10.46
C PRO A 206 1.89 15.45 9.24
N LEU A 207 2.85 16.35 9.46
CA LEU A 207 3.52 17.14 8.44
C LEU A 207 4.98 16.71 8.41
N ASP A 208 5.39 16.04 7.34
CA ASP A 208 6.78 15.64 7.16
C ASP A 208 7.64 16.90 6.87
N PRO A 209 8.63 17.23 7.71
CA PRO A 209 9.52 18.37 7.46
C PRO A 209 10.29 18.28 6.15
N ALA A 210 10.42 17.09 5.55
CA ALA A 210 11.06 16.87 4.27
C ALA A 210 10.16 17.19 3.05
N TYR A 211 8.88 17.54 3.26
CA TYR A 211 7.99 17.92 2.16
C TYR A 211 8.28 19.34 1.64
N PRO A 212 8.03 19.61 0.35
CA PRO A 212 8.11 20.96 -0.19
C PRO A 212 7.18 21.93 0.55
N LEU A 213 7.61 23.20 0.68
CA LEU A 213 6.87 24.23 1.40
C LEU A 213 5.44 24.42 0.88
N GLU A 214 5.23 24.36 -0.44
CA GLU A 214 3.87 24.46 -1.01
C GLU A 214 2.97 23.31 -0.56
N ARG A 215 3.52 22.10 -0.47
CA ARG A 215 2.76 20.93 -0.02
C ARG A 215 2.37 21.05 1.45
N ILE A 216 3.29 21.51 2.30
CA ILE A 216 3.01 21.80 3.72
C ILE A 216 1.95 22.89 3.82
N ALA A 217 2.09 23.99 3.08
CA ALA A 217 1.12 25.08 3.05
C ALA A 217 -0.28 24.62 2.62
N TYR A 218 -0.38 23.79 1.57
CA TYR A 218 -1.64 23.20 1.14
C TYR A 218 -2.25 22.32 2.24
N MET A 219 -1.47 21.43 2.85
CA MET A 219 -1.95 20.55 3.92
C MET A 219 -2.44 21.36 5.12
N LEU A 220 -1.76 22.46 5.48
CA LEU A 220 -2.19 23.38 6.54
C LEU A 220 -3.47 24.11 6.17
N GLN A 221 -3.59 24.57 4.92
CA GLN A 221 -4.79 25.25 4.43
C GLN A 221 -6.01 24.33 4.42
N ASP A 222 -5.87 23.11 3.88
CA ASP A 222 -6.97 22.14 3.80
C ASP A 222 -7.31 21.57 5.19
N SER A 223 -6.31 21.31 6.03
CA SER A 223 -6.58 20.80 7.39
C SER A 223 -7.07 21.87 8.36
N ALA A 224 -6.75 23.15 8.15
CA ALA A 224 -7.08 24.25 9.04
C ALA A 224 -6.93 23.88 10.53
N PRO A 225 -5.70 23.51 10.97
CA PRO A 225 -5.48 23.06 12.34
C PRO A 225 -5.65 24.23 13.32
N VAL A 226 -6.08 23.93 14.55
CA VAL A 226 -6.20 24.93 15.63
C VAL A 226 -4.83 25.50 15.98
N VAL A 227 -3.82 24.63 16.00
CA VAL A 227 -2.42 24.94 16.27
C VAL A 227 -1.54 23.86 15.62
N VAL A 228 -0.29 24.19 15.36
CA VAL A 228 0.73 23.26 14.88
C VAL A 228 1.81 23.09 15.93
N LEU A 229 2.08 21.86 16.34
CA LEU A 229 3.23 21.50 17.16
C LEU A 229 4.49 21.49 16.30
N ALA A 230 5.50 22.26 16.69
CA ALA A 230 6.76 22.39 15.94
C ALA A 230 7.96 22.46 16.87
N GLN A 231 9.15 22.28 16.29
CA GLN A 231 10.44 22.58 16.93
C GLN A 231 11.02 23.85 16.28
N ASP A 232 12.02 24.46 16.91
CA ASP A 232 12.74 25.62 16.35
C ASP A 232 13.22 25.32 14.92
N ALA A 233 13.72 24.09 14.69
CA ALA A 233 14.24 23.63 13.40
C ALA A 233 13.17 23.54 12.29
N THR A 234 11.90 23.28 12.63
CA THR A 234 10.81 23.07 11.67
C THR A 234 9.87 24.26 11.58
N ARG A 235 9.95 25.22 12.50
CA ARG A 235 9.09 26.39 12.59
C ARG A 235 9.01 27.20 11.30
N GLN A 236 10.13 27.37 10.62
CA GLN A 236 10.23 28.13 9.36
C GLN A 236 9.40 27.54 8.21
N LEU A 237 8.98 26.27 8.31
CA LEU A 237 8.23 25.57 7.26
C LEU A 237 6.73 25.90 7.26
N LEU A 238 6.21 26.49 8.35
CA LEU A 238 4.78 26.49 8.66
C LEU A 238 4.01 27.74 8.20
N GLY A 239 4.70 28.80 7.77
CA GLY A 239 4.08 30.05 7.38
C GLY A 239 3.27 30.70 8.51
N ASP A 240 2.20 31.43 8.17
CA ASP A 240 1.36 32.19 9.10
C ASP A 240 0.24 31.32 9.71
N VAL A 241 0.60 30.35 10.56
CA VAL A 241 -0.34 29.55 11.35
C VAL A 241 -0.02 29.65 12.85
N PRO A 242 -0.97 29.42 13.76
CA PRO A 242 -0.67 29.31 15.17
C PRO A 242 0.30 28.15 15.41
N VAL A 243 1.49 28.45 15.94
CA VAL A 243 2.53 27.46 16.25
C VAL A 243 2.74 27.37 17.75
N LEU A 244 2.80 26.14 18.26
CA LEU A 244 3.28 25.85 19.60
C LEU A 244 4.67 25.22 19.50
N ASP A 245 5.63 25.91 20.09
CA ASP A 245 7.04 25.56 20.04
C ASP A 245 7.42 24.58 21.15
N LEU A 246 7.80 23.36 20.78
CA LEU A 246 8.14 22.29 21.73
C LEU A 246 9.50 22.50 22.39
N ASP A 247 10.39 23.29 21.80
CA ASP A 247 11.69 23.62 22.40
C ASP A 247 11.55 24.73 23.47
N HIS A 248 10.50 25.55 23.37
CA HIS A 248 10.17 26.58 24.35
C HIS A 248 8.92 26.24 25.19
N VAL A 249 9.08 25.29 26.10
CA VAL A 249 7.99 24.76 26.94
C VAL A 249 7.47 25.80 27.95
N THR A 250 6.27 26.33 27.71
CA THR A 250 5.58 27.29 28.62
C THR A 250 4.51 26.64 29.50
N TRP A 251 4.16 25.38 29.25
CA TRP A 251 3.07 24.65 29.91
C TRP A 251 3.52 23.68 31.01
N GLN A 252 4.73 23.85 31.55
CA GLN A 252 5.27 22.95 32.59
C GLN A 252 4.43 22.96 33.88
N GLN A 253 3.74 24.08 34.14
CA GLN A 253 2.87 24.27 35.30
C GLN A 253 1.46 23.68 35.12
N GLN A 254 1.13 23.19 33.92
CA GLN A 254 -0.14 22.52 33.68
C GLN A 254 -0.27 21.23 34.51
N SER A 255 -1.49 20.75 34.67
CA SER A 255 -1.73 19.50 35.40
C SER A 255 -1.05 18.32 34.72
N ALA A 256 -0.45 17.43 35.51
CA ALA A 256 0.09 16.16 35.05
C ALA A 256 -0.98 15.05 34.95
N SER A 257 -2.21 15.31 35.40
CA SER A 257 -3.31 14.34 35.37
C SER A 257 -3.93 14.19 33.98
N ASN A 258 -4.48 13.00 33.68
CA ASN A 258 -5.15 12.75 32.40
C ASN A 258 -6.32 13.73 32.21
N PRO A 259 -6.35 14.50 31.10
CA PRO A 259 -7.45 15.41 30.82
C PRO A 259 -8.79 14.67 30.71
N GLN A 260 -9.84 15.23 31.31
CA GLN A 260 -11.20 14.79 31.08
C GLN A 260 -11.84 15.68 30.02
N VAL A 261 -12.15 15.10 28.86
CA VAL A 261 -12.70 15.84 27.69
C VAL A 261 -14.17 15.46 27.52
N PRO A 262 -15.13 16.33 27.91
CA PRO A 262 -16.54 16.06 27.75
C PRO A 262 -16.92 15.80 26.29
N GLY A 263 -17.72 14.75 26.05
CA GLY A 263 -18.22 14.41 24.72
C GLY A 263 -17.23 13.68 23.80
N LEU A 264 -15.98 13.46 24.23
CA LEU A 264 -15.04 12.64 23.47
C LEU A 264 -15.50 11.18 23.44
N THR A 265 -15.47 10.57 22.27
CA THR A 265 -15.89 9.17 22.03
C THR A 265 -14.97 8.51 21.01
N ALA A 266 -15.01 7.19 20.91
CA ALA A 266 -14.22 6.43 19.94
C ALA A 266 -14.59 6.71 18.46
N ARG A 267 -15.68 7.44 18.18
CA ARG A 267 -16.05 7.86 16.82
C ARG A 267 -15.41 9.19 16.40
N HIS A 268 -14.73 9.88 17.31
CA HIS A 268 -13.97 11.07 16.96
C HIS A 268 -12.70 10.70 16.19
N GLN A 269 -12.22 11.64 15.37
CA GLN A 269 -11.03 11.44 14.56
C GLN A 269 -9.79 11.23 15.45
N ALA A 270 -9.00 10.22 15.13
CA ALA A 270 -7.69 9.98 15.74
C ALA A 270 -6.59 10.67 14.92
N TYR A 271 -6.68 10.62 13.59
CA TYR A 271 -5.72 11.27 12.70
C TYR A 271 -6.31 11.61 11.34
N VAL A 272 -5.64 12.54 10.65
CA VAL A 272 -5.84 12.80 9.23
C VAL A 272 -4.50 12.65 8.52
N ILE A 273 -4.35 11.58 7.73
CA ILE A 273 -3.15 11.34 6.93
C ILE A 273 -3.46 11.66 5.47
N TYR A 274 -2.60 12.47 4.85
CA TYR A 274 -2.75 12.84 3.45
C TYR A 274 -2.13 11.79 2.53
N THR A 275 -2.88 11.42 1.50
CA THR A 275 -2.39 10.58 0.41
C THR A 275 -2.37 11.37 -0.90
N SER A 276 -1.64 10.88 -1.90
CA SER A 276 -1.65 11.45 -3.24
C SER A 276 -3.06 11.45 -3.84
N GLY A 277 -3.37 12.48 -4.64
CA GLY A 277 -4.70 12.68 -5.22
C GLY A 277 -4.69 12.70 -6.74
N SER A 278 -5.61 11.97 -7.37
CA SER A 278 -5.73 11.90 -8.84
C SER A 278 -6.02 13.25 -9.51
N THR A 279 -6.52 14.23 -8.75
CA THR A 279 -6.81 15.59 -9.22
C THR A 279 -5.63 16.57 -9.09
N GLY A 280 -4.42 16.09 -8.78
CA GLY A 280 -3.25 16.96 -8.64
C GLY A 280 -2.96 17.48 -7.23
N GLN A 281 -3.87 17.26 -6.28
CA GLN A 281 -3.74 17.76 -4.91
C GLN A 281 -3.92 16.62 -3.90
N PRO A 282 -3.09 16.56 -2.83
CA PRO A 282 -3.23 15.56 -1.79
C PRO A 282 -4.60 15.58 -1.12
N LYS A 283 -5.08 14.41 -0.66
CA LYS A 283 -6.38 14.24 0.02
C LYS A 283 -6.18 13.70 1.43
N GLY A 284 -6.71 14.41 2.44
CA GLY A 284 -6.65 13.97 3.83
C GLY A 284 -7.65 12.87 4.12
N VAL A 285 -7.22 11.74 4.68
CA VAL A 285 -8.09 10.62 5.05
C VAL A 285 -8.34 10.62 6.56
N ILE A 286 -9.60 10.73 6.96
CA ILE A 286 -10.00 10.86 8.36
C ILE A 286 -10.26 9.47 8.97
N ASN A 287 -9.39 9.03 9.87
CA ASN A 287 -9.58 7.78 10.61
C ASN A 287 -10.04 8.05 12.05
N GLU A 288 -10.97 7.24 12.53
CA GLU A 288 -11.58 7.35 13.86
C GLU A 288 -10.88 6.39 14.85
N HIS A 289 -10.94 6.72 16.14
CA HIS A 289 -10.36 5.89 17.20
C HIS A 289 -10.82 4.42 17.12
N ALA A 290 -12.12 4.16 16.94
CA ALA A 290 -12.69 2.81 16.95
C ALA A 290 -12.05 1.89 15.89
N GLY A 291 -11.83 2.40 14.67
CA GLY A 291 -11.20 1.63 13.59
C GLY A 291 -9.76 1.28 13.91
N VAL A 292 -9.00 2.23 14.44
CA VAL A 292 -7.59 2.01 14.83
C VAL A 292 -7.49 1.09 16.05
N VAL A 293 -8.33 1.29 17.06
CA VAL A 293 -8.39 0.42 18.25
C VAL A 293 -8.71 -1.03 17.85
N ASN A 294 -9.68 -1.24 16.96
CA ASN A 294 -9.97 -2.58 16.44
C ASN A 294 -8.74 -3.22 15.79
N ARG A 295 -8.05 -2.48 14.91
CA ARG A 295 -6.83 -2.94 14.23
C ARG A 295 -5.73 -3.33 15.21
N LEU A 296 -5.57 -2.57 16.29
CA LEU A 296 -4.54 -2.78 17.30
C LEU A 296 -4.86 -3.95 18.23
N LEU A 297 -6.12 -4.09 18.66
CA LEU A 297 -6.56 -5.23 19.46
C LEU A 297 -6.46 -6.54 18.68
N TRP A 298 -6.84 -6.54 17.40
CA TRP A 298 -6.59 -7.67 16.51
C TRP A 298 -5.09 -8.01 16.41
N MET A 299 -4.24 -6.99 16.26
CA MET A 299 -2.78 -7.20 16.17
C MET A 299 -2.24 -7.85 17.43
N GLN A 300 -2.76 -7.43 18.58
CA GLN A 300 -2.40 -7.99 19.87
C GLN A 300 -2.84 -9.45 19.99
N ASP A 301 -4.05 -9.79 19.57
CA ASP A 301 -4.55 -11.17 19.61
C ASP A 301 -3.78 -12.08 18.64
N ALA A 302 -3.45 -11.57 17.45
CA ALA A 302 -2.77 -12.33 16.41
C ALA A 302 -1.28 -12.57 16.71
N TYR A 303 -0.58 -11.57 17.27
CA TYR A 303 0.89 -11.58 17.37
C TYR A 303 1.45 -11.51 18.79
N GLY A 304 0.63 -11.13 19.78
CA GLY A 304 0.92 -11.30 21.19
C GLY A 304 2.13 -10.54 21.73
N LEU A 305 2.25 -9.23 21.45
CA LEU A 305 3.33 -8.39 22.00
C LEU A 305 3.30 -8.40 23.53
N LYS A 306 4.49 -8.46 24.15
CA LYS A 306 4.71 -8.56 25.60
C LYS A 306 5.59 -7.41 26.10
N ALA A 307 5.65 -7.23 27.41
CA ALA A 307 6.42 -6.15 28.03
C ALA A 307 7.95 -6.22 27.80
N HIS A 308 8.49 -7.40 27.46
CA HIS A 308 9.92 -7.54 27.11
C HIS A 308 10.21 -7.30 25.63
N ASP A 309 9.18 -7.15 24.80
CA ASP A 309 9.35 -6.86 23.38
C ASP A 309 9.78 -5.41 23.15
N ALA A 310 10.43 -5.19 22.01
CA ALA A 310 10.78 -3.86 21.52
C ALA A 310 10.36 -3.71 20.05
N VAL A 311 9.69 -2.60 19.75
CA VAL A 311 9.24 -2.22 18.40
C VAL A 311 10.10 -1.05 17.93
N LEU A 312 10.66 -1.16 16.72
CA LEU A 312 11.39 -0.05 16.10
C LEU A 312 10.42 0.87 15.34
N GLN A 313 10.32 2.12 15.78
CA GLN A 313 9.66 3.20 15.06
C GLN A 313 10.60 3.67 13.94
N LYS A 314 10.36 3.23 12.71
CA LYS A 314 11.19 3.61 11.57
C LYS A 314 10.41 4.17 10.39
N THR A 315 9.11 3.93 10.33
CA THR A 315 8.28 4.41 9.22
C THR A 315 8.04 5.91 9.37
N PRO A 316 8.12 6.72 8.30
CA PRO A 316 7.76 8.13 8.41
C PRO A 316 6.31 8.27 8.90
N PHE A 317 6.09 9.14 9.87
CA PHE A 317 4.80 9.27 10.57
C PHE A 317 3.67 9.90 9.75
N SER A 318 4.00 10.35 8.54
CA SER A 318 3.04 10.72 7.49
C SER A 318 2.41 9.51 6.77
N PHE A 319 2.87 8.29 7.06
CA PHE A 319 2.28 7.04 6.56
C PHE A 319 1.57 6.30 7.69
N ASP A 320 0.38 5.78 7.40
CA ASP A 320 -0.49 5.08 8.35
C ASP A 320 0.13 3.84 9.02
N VAL A 321 1.09 3.17 8.37
CA VAL A 321 1.88 2.09 8.98
C VAL A 321 2.55 2.52 10.28
N SER A 322 3.00 3.78 10.41
CA SER A 322 3.62 4.25 11.64
C SER A 322 2.66 4.22 12.84
N VAL A 323 1.34 4.25 12.59
CA VAL A 323 0.32 4.29 13.64
C VAL A 323 0.46 3.09 14.56
N TRP A 324 0.58 1.88 14.02
CA TRP A 324 0.76 0.72 14.88
C TRP A 324 2.16 0.67 15.49
N GLU A 325 3.20 1.18 14.81
CA GLU A 325 4.53 1.30 15.40
C GLU A 325 4.49 2.15 16.67
N PHE A 326 3.77 3.27 16.67
CA PHE A 326 3.62 4.14 17.85
C PHE A 326 2.75 3.51 18.94
N PHE A 327 1.52 3.12 18.60
CA PHE A 327 0.52 2.85 19.62
C PHE A 327 0.55 1.41 20.14
N TRP A 328 0.86 0.42 19.29
CA TRP A 328 0.85 -0.99 19.72
C TRP A 328 1.78 -1.33 20.89
N PRO A 329 3.07 -0.96 20.87
CA PRO A 329 3.93 -1.22 22.02
C PRO A 329 3.44 -0.51 23.28
N LEU A 330 2.89 0.69 23.12
CA LEU A 330 2.57 1.58 24.25
C LEU A 330 1.25 1.27 24.96
N PHE A 331 0.37 0.42 24.44
CA PHE A 331 -0.74 -0.11 25.26
C PHE A 331 -0.50 -1.54 25.80
N THR A 332 0.59 -2.17 25.39
CA THR A 332 0.95 -3.55 25.76
C THR A 332 2.07 -3.64 26.79
N GLY A 333 2.73 -2.52 27.10
CA GLY A 333 3.83 -2.45 28.05
C GLY A 333 5.21 -2.69 27.43
N ALA A 334 5.26 -2.88 26.11
CA ALA A 334 6.51 -3.05 25.36
C ALA A 334 7.25 -1.72 25.20
N ARG A 335 8.50 -1.77 24.72
CA ARG A 335 9.32 -0.58 24.45
C ARG A 335 9.18 -0.13 23.00
N LEU A 336 8.96 1.17 22.80
CA LEU A 336 9.11 1.84 21.51
C LEU A 336 10.53 2.40 21.38
N VAL A 337 11.24 2.05 20.31
CA VAL A 337 12.58 2.55 20.03
C VAL A 337 12.53 3.42 18.78
N MET A 338 12.93 4.68 18.89
CA MET A 338 12.95 5.62 17.77
C MET A 338 14.23 5.42 16.96
N ALA A 339 14.09 5.04 15.68
CA ALA A 339 15.24 5.02 14.77
C ALA A 339 15.77 6.44 14.54
N ARG A 340 17.06 6.60 14.21
CA ARG A 340 17.61 7.92 13.85
C ARG A 340 16.99 8.44 12.55
N PRO A 341 16.88 9.77 12.34
CA PRO A 341 16.49 10.34 11.06
C PRO A 341 17.33 9.77 9.90
N GLY A 342 16.68 9.38 8.81
CA GLY A 342 17.33 8.74 7.64
C GLY A 342 17.72 7.26 7.80
N GLY A 343 17.98 6.79 9.03
CA GLY A 343 18.50 5.43 9.27
C GLY A 343 17.59 4.28 8.80
N HIS A 344 16.29 4.54 8.63
CA HIS A 344 15.34 3.58 8.07
C HIS A 344 15.67 3.12 6.63
N LYS A 345 16.58 3.80 5.93
CA LYS A 345 17.07 3.45 4.59
C LYS A 345 18.38 2.66 4.60
N GLU A 346 19.01 2.48 5.76
CA GLU A 346 20.37 1.94 5.90
C GLU A 346 20.36 0.53 6.51
N PRO A 347 20.58 -0.56 5.74
CA PRO A 347 20.53 -1.93 6.22
C PRO A 347 21.48 -2.23 7.38
N GLU A 348 22.71 -1.72 7.33
CA GLU A 348 23.70 -1.91 8.39
C GLU A 348 23.27 -1.27 9.70
N TYR A 349 22.78 -0.03 9.65
CA TYR A 349 22.21 0.63 10.82
C TYR A 349 21.01 -0.16 11.38
N LEU A 350 20.16 -0.70 10.50
CA LEU A 350 19.04 -1.53 10.92
C LEU A 350 19.52 -2.81 11.65
N CYS A 351 20.54 -3.50 11.15
CA CYS A 351 21.14 -4.64 11.86
C CYS A 351 21.71 -4.24 13.22
N GLN A 352 22.48 -3.14 13.27
CA GLN A 352 23.09 -2.63 14.49
C GLN A 352 22.06 -2.25 15.55
N VAL A 353 20.98 -1.53 15.17
CA VAL A 353 19.94 -1.13 16.12
C VAL A 353 19.09 -2.33 16.56
N ILE A 354 18.88 -3.32 15.69
CA ILE A 354 18.19 -4.56 16.07
C ILE A 354 18.97 -5.26 17.18
N GLU A 355 20.28 -5.41 17.04
CA GLU A 355 21.12 -6.04 18.05
C GLU A 355 21.23 -5.19 19.32
N ALA A 356 21.61 -3.91 19.19
CA ALA A 356 21.87 -3.03 20.31
C ALA A 356 20.63 -2.80 21.21
N GLU A 357 19.45 -2.68 20.59
CA GLU A 357 18.21 -2.37 21.30
C GLU A 357 17.31 -3.60 21.49
N GLN A 358 17.77 -4.78 21.08
CA GLN A 358 17.04 -6.05 21.14
C GLN A 358 15.66 -5.93 20.50
N ILE A 359 15.59 -5.37 19.29
CA ILE A 359 14.34 -5.16 18.56
C ILE A 359 13.73 -6.51 18.22
N THR A 360 12.50 -6.75 18.68
CA THR A 360 11.78 -8.01 18.42
C THR A 360 10.80 -7.89 17.26
N THR A 361 10.38 -6.68 16.94
CA THR A 361 9.27 -6.45 16.02
C THR A 361 9.56 -5.25 15.11
N LEU A 362 9.43 -5.46 13.80
CA LEU A 362 9.79 -4.45 12.81
C LEU A 362 8.94 -4.56 11.55
N HIS A 363 8.62 -3.41 10.94
CA HIS A 363 7.94 -3.33 9.65
C HIS A 363 8.91 -3.29 8.48
N PHE A 364 8.59 -3.88 7.34
CA PHE A 364 9.21 -3.54 6.06
C PHE A 364 8.18 -3.32 4.98
N VAL A 365 8.54 -2.49 4.00
CA VAL A 365 7.99 -2.59 2.66
C VAL A 365 8.75 -3.68 1.90
N PRO A 366 8.14 -4.51 1.04
CA PRO A 366 8.82 -5.59 0.33
C PRO A 366 10.14 -5.19 -0.33
N SER A 367 10.18 -4.05 -1.05
CA SER A 367 11.40 -3.55 -1.68
C SER A 367 12.54 -3.27 -0.68
N MET A 368 12.21 -2.76 0.51
CA MET A 368 13.20 -2.48 1.56
C MET A 368 13.62 -3.77 2.29
N LEU A 369 12.71 -4.74 2.41
CA LEU A 369 13.06 -6.06 2.94
C LEU A 369 14.09 -6.76 2.05
N ASP A 370 13.94 -6.67 0.73
CA ASP A 370 14.91 -7.29 -0.18
C ASP A 370 16.30 -6.65 -0.06
N VAL A 371 16.37 -5.32 -0.01
CA VAL A 371 17.64 -4.60 0.23
C VAL A 371 18.24 -4.95 1.59
N PHE A 372 17.42 -5.06 2.64
CA PHE A 372 17.87 -5.48 3.96
C PHE A 372 18.48 -6.90 3.95
N LEU A 373 17.83 -7.87 3.30
CA LEU A 373 18.34 -9.24 3.16
C LEU A 373 19.52 -9.38 2.19
N ALA A 374 19.74 -8.38 1.33
CA ALA A 374 20.85 -8.36 0.38
C ALA A 374 22.12 -7.75 0.93
N HIS A 375 22.00 -6.71 1.75
CA HIS A 375 23.14 -5.91 2.18
C HIS A 375 23.31 -5.82 3.69
N GLY A 376 22.31 -6.21 4.48
CA GLY A 376 22.44 -6.31 5.92
C GLY A 376 23.19 -7.58 6.33
N ASP A 377 24.03 -7.49 7.36
CA ASP A 377 24.50 -8.67 8.09
C ASP A 377 23.37 -9.17 8.99
N VAL A 378 22.43 -9.88 8.40
CA VAL A 378 21.23 -10.40 9.09
C VAL A 378 21.56 -11.39 10.20
N SER A 379 22.80 -11.91 10.26
CA SER A 379 23.27 -12.73 11.38
C SER A 379 23.34 -11.93 12.69
N GLN A 380 23.44 -10.60 12.61
CA GLN A 380 23.40 -9.66 13.73
C GLN A 380 21.97 -9.30 14.17
N ALA A 381 20.94 -9.66 13.40
CA ALA A 381 19.54 -9.39 13.76
C ALA A 381 19.02 -10.30 14.90
N LYS A 382 19.85 -10.58 15.90
CA LYS A 382 19.58 -11.40 17.08
C LYS A 382 18.61 -10.65 17.98
N GLY A 383 17.39 -11.18 18.11
CA GLY A 383 16.31 -10.58 18.89
C GLY A 383 15.02 -10.44 18.08
N LEU A 384 15.13 -10.37 16.75
CA LEU A 384 13.99 -10.26 15.87
C LEU A 384 13.11 -11.51 15.96
N ALA A 385 11.84 -11.33 16.33
CA ALA A 385 10.85 -12.39 16.43
C ALA A 385 9.82 -12.30 15.30
N ARG A 386 9.50 -11.09 14.86
CA ARG A 386 8.41 -10.83 13.91
C ARG A 386 8.74 -9.69 12.96
N VAL A 387 8.51 -9.94 11.67
CA VAL A 387 8.57 -8.94 10.60
C VAL A 387 7.19 -8.82 9.95
N MET A 388 6.66 -7.61 9.97
CA MET A 388 5.44 -7.23 9.26
C MET A 388 5.82 -6.67 7.91
N CYS A 389 5.17 -7.10 6.84
CA CYS A 389 5.43 -6.62 5.50
C CYS A 389 4.14 -6.10 4.88
N SER A 390 4.13 -4.83 4.43
CA SER A 390 2.96 -4.24 3.76
C SER A 390 3.36 -3.08 2.87
N GLY A 391 2.42 -2.60 2.05
CA GLY A 391 2.61 -1.47 1.15
C GLY A 391 2.84 -1.86 -0.31
N GLU A 392 3.27 -3.10 -0.60
CA GLU A 392 3.45 -3.63 -1.97
C GLU A 392 3.04 -5.10 -2.04
N ALA A 393 2.98 -5.65 -3.27
CA ALA A 393 2.89 -7.10 -3.44
C ALA A 393 4.19 -7.74 -2.91
N LEU A 394 4.06 -8.79 -2.09
CA LEU A 394 5.20 -9.50 -1.51
C LEU A 394 5.59 -10.68 -2.42
N PRO A 395 6.77 -10.67 -3.08
CA PRO A 395 7.18 -11.77 -3.95
C PRO A 395 7.45 -13.05 -3.15
N GLY A 396 6.99 -14.20 -3.64
CA GLY A 396 7.27 -15.50 -3.03
C GLY A 396 8.76 -15.83 -2.98
N SER A 397 9.53 -15.36 -3.97
CA SER A 397 11.01 -15.46 -3.97
C SER A 397 11.63 -14.76 -2.76
N LEU A 398 11.14 -13.57 -2.42
CA LEU A 398 11.60 -12.80 -1.26
C LEU A 398 11.23 -13.50 0.05
N VAL A 399 10.04 -14.10 0.13
CA VAL A 399 9.64 -14.91 1.30
C VAL A 399 10.57 -16.12 1.50
N ARG A 400 10.91 -16.83 0.42
CA ARG A 400 11.83 -17.97 0.49
C ARG A 400 13.22 -17.54 0.94
N ARG A 401 13.74 -16.42 0.42
CA ARG A 401 15.01 -15.82 0.84
C ARG A 401 14.99 -15.45 2.33
N PHE A 402 13.96 -14.74 2.77
CA PHE A 402 13.79 -14.34 4.17
C PHE A 402 13.91 -15.53 5.11
N LYS A 403 13.20 -16.63 4.82
CA LYS A 403 13.22 -17.83 5.66
C LYS A 403 14.56 -18.54 5.69
N ALA A 404 15.28 -18.53 4.57
CA ALA A 404 16.60 -19.14 4.49
C ALA A 404 17.61 -18.38 5.37
N GLN A 405 17.51 -17.04 5.40
CA GLN A 405 18.45 -16.18 6.14
C GLN A 405 18.05 -15.95 7.61
N LEU A 406 16.77 -15.90 7.92
CA LEU A 406 16.23 -15.64 9.27
C LEU A 406 15.30 -16.78 9.74
N PRO A 407 15.85 -18.01 9.89
CA PRO A 407 15.05 -19.15 10.33
C PRO A 407 14.54 -18.91 11.77
N GLY A 408 13.22 -19.03 11.97
CA GLY A 408 12.57 -18.84 13.27
C GLY A 408 11.91 -17.47 13.46
N VAL A 409 12.17 -16.50 12.57
CA VAL A 409 11.47 -15.21 12.58
C VAL A 409 10.15 -15.33 11.82
N GLY A 410 9.06 -14.86 12.41
CA GLY A 410 7.75 -14.84 11.74
C GLY A 410 7.69 -13.73 10.69
N LEU A 411 7.28 -14.05 9.47
CA LEU A 411 6.98 -13.08 8.41
C LEU A 411 5.48 -13.02 8.14
N TYR A 412 4.93 -11.81 8.15
CA TYR A 412 3.49 -11.58 7.97
C TYR A 412 3.26 -10.60 6.85
N ASN A 413 2.52 -11.00 5.82
CA ASN A 413 2.09 -10.12 4.74
C ASN A 413 0.77 -9.47 5.12
N LEU A 414 0.74 -8.14 5.22
CA LEU A 414 -0.43 -7.36 5.58
C LEU A 414 -0.84 -6.47 4.40
N TYR A 415 -2.13 -6.20 4.29
CA TYR A 415 -2.65 -5.33 3.24
C TYR A 415 -3.75 -4.45 3.81
N GLY A 416 -3.65 -3.15 3.51
CA GLY A 416 -4.76 -2.23 3.57
C GLY A 416 -4.39 -0.90 2.91
N PRO A 417 -5.40 -0.14 2.43
CA PRO A 417 -5.23 1.24 2.04
C PRO A 417 -5.53 2.18 3.22
N THR A 418 -5.05 3.43 3.16
CA THR A 418 -5.24 4.44 4.21
C THR A 418 -6.70 4.80 4.51
N GLU A 419 -7.59 4.57 3.55
CA GLU A 419 -9.05 4.71 3.70
C GLU A 419 -9.69 3.58 4.54
N ALA A 420 -8.88 2.63 5.00
CA ALA A 420 -9.18 1.81 6.14
C ALA A 420 -8.07 1.96 7.19
N ALA A 421 -8.35 1.58 8.45
CA ALA A 421 -7.37 1.71 9.53
C ALA A 421 -6.16 0.77 9.34
N VAL A 422 -5.16 1.26 8.58
CA VAL A 422 -3.84 0.67 8.29
C VAL A 422 -3.87 -0.62 7.46
N ASP A 423 -4.17 -1.76 8.06
CA ASP A 423 -4.24 -3.05 7.35
C ASP A 423 -5.57 -3.73 7.65
N VAL A 424 -6.19 -4.34 6.64
CA VAL A 424 -7.51 -4.99 6.71
C VAL A 424 -7.46 -6.48 6.46
N THR A 425 -6.37 -6.99 5.86
CA THR A 425 -6.12 -8.43 5.71
C THR A 425 -4.72 -8.80 6.17
N ALA A 426 -4.56 -10.06 6.55
CA ALA A 426 -3.27 -10.60 6.97
C ALA A 426 -3.06 -12.04 6.51
N TRP A 427 -1.82 -12.33 6.12
CA TRP A 427 -1.33 -13.66 5.75
C TRP A 427 -0.08 -14.01 6.55
N ASN A 428 -0.09 -15.20 7.17
CA ASN A 428 1.10 -15.74 7.82
C ASN A 428 1.94 -16.48 6.77
N CYS A 429 3.11 -15.95 6.45
CA CYS A 429 4.05 -16.57 5.54
C CYS A 429 4.78 -17.76 6.19
N ALA A 430 4.12 -18.62 6.99
CA ALA A 430 4.77 -19.71 7.73
C ALA A 430 5.22 -20.88 6.84
N ARG A 431 4.49 -21.19 5.76
CA ARG A 431 4.77 -22.38 4.93
C ARG A 431 5.86 -22.15 3.88
N PRO A 432 6.79 -23.10 3.65
CA PRO A 432 7.90 -22.91 2.71
C PRO A 432 7.45 -22.88 1.23
N ASP A 433 6.33 -23.50 0.90
CA ASP A 433 5.68 -23.53 -0.42
C ASP A 433 4.86 -22.24 -0.69
N VAL A 434 5.48 -21.08 -0.54
CA VAL A 434 4.81 -19.81 -0.86
C VAL A 434 4.76 -19.62 -2.39
N PRO A 435 3.57 -19.39 -2.98
CA PRO A 435 3.46 -19.07 -4.41
C PRO A 435 4.20 -17.78 -4.73
N ASP A 436 4.61 -17.60 -5.98
CA ASP A 436 5.35 -16.39 -6.38
C ASP A 436 4.55 -15.10 -6.17
N ASN A 437 3.22 -15.17 -6.31
CA ASN A 437 2.32 -14.11 -5.86
C ASN A 437 1.80 -14.44 -4.45
N THR A 438 2.39 -13.86 -3.42
CA THR A 438 1.99 -14.13 -2.03
C THR A 438 0.59 -13.57 -1.76
N PRO A 439 -0.36 -14.37 -1.25
CA PRO A 439 -1.68 -13.87 -0.89
C PRO A 439 -1.62 -12.73 0.13
N ILE A 440 -2.59 -11.81 0.05
CA ILE A 440 -2.81 -10.79 1.08
C ILE A 440 -3.60 -11.33 2.29
N GLY A 441 -4.04 -12.58 2.19
CA GLY A 441 -4.62 -13.35 3.29
C GLY A 441 -6.11 -13.14 3.48
N LYS A 442 -6.56 -13.17 4.73
CA LYS A 442 -7.98 -13.08 5.12
C LYS A 442 -8.29 -11.75 5.82
N PRO A 443 -9.55 -11.28 5.79
CA PRO A 443 -9.95 -10.12 6.58
C PRO A 443 -9.62 -10.32 8.07
N ILE A 444 -9.19 -9.23 8.71
CA ILE A 444 -8.95 -9.19 10.16
C ILE A 444 -10.25 -9.00 10.94
N ALA A 445 -10.16 -9.00 12.28
CA ALA A 445 -11.33 -8.93 13.15
C ALA A 445 -12.23 -7.71 12.84
N ASN A 446 -13.55 -7.92 12.86
CA ASN A 446 -14.59 -6.92 12.60
C ASN A 446 -14.50 -6.19 11.25
N THR A 447 -13.77 -6.79 10.30
CA THR A 447 -13.54 -6.27 8.96
C THR A 447 -13.99 -7.29 7.93
N ARG A 448 -14.49 -6.80 6.81
CA ARG A 448 -15.03 -7.63 5.74
C ARG A 448 -14.39 -7.25 4.43
N MET A 449 -14.07 -8.24 3.62
CA MET A 449 -13.61 -8.07 2.25
C MET A 449 -14.70 -8.58 1.30
N TYR A 450 -14.89 -7.89 0.19
CA TYR A 450 -15.74 -8.37 -0.89
C TYR A 450 -14.99 -8.27 -2.21
N VAL A 451 -15.21 -9.25 -3.09
CA VAL A 451 -14.72 -9.23 -4.48
C VAL A 451 -15.95 -9.08 -5.36
N LEU A 452 -16.13 -7.90 -5.96
CA LEU A 452 -17.36 -7.54 -6.68
C LEU A 452 -17.08 -7.18 -8.13
N ASP A 453 -18.13 -7.29 -8.96
CA ASP A 453 -18.15 -6.77 -10.33
C ASP A 453 -18.54 -5.28 -10.39
N ALA A 454 -18.61 -4.75 -11.61
CA ALA A 454 -18.99 -3.35 -11.87
C ALA A 454 -20.45 -3.02 -11.49
N GLN A 455 -21.28 -4.02 -11.19
CA GLN A 455 -22.67 -3.87 -10.74
C GLN A 455 -22.81 -4.06 -9.21
N LEU A 456 -21.68 -4.15 -8.49
CA LEU A 456 -21.60 -4.42 -7.07
C LEU A 456 -22.22 -5.78 -6.69
N GLN A 457 -22.13 -6.76 -7.58
CA GLN A 457 -22.49 -8.15 -7.28
C GLN A 457 -21.24 -8.98 -6.97
N PRO A 458 -21.30 -9.94 -6.03
CA PRO A 458 -20.19 -10.83 -5.76
C PRO A 458 -19.83 -11.65 -7.01
N VAL A 459 -18.55 -11.67 -7.36
CA VAL A 459 -18.05 -12.52 -8.44
C VAL A 459 -17.90 -13.96 -7.94
N PRO A 460 -17.97 -14.98 -8.82
CA PRO A 460 -17.76 -16.35 -8.39
C PRO A 460 -16.36 -16.59 -7.81
N LEU A 461 -16.24 -17.55 -6.88
CA LEU A 461 -14.96 -18.00 -6.30
C LEU A 461 -13.92 -18.30 -7.39
N GLY A 462 -12.74 -17.67 -7.28
CA GLY A 462 -11.64 -17.77 -8.26
C GLY A 462 -11.73 -16.80 -9.44
N VAL A 463 -12.86 -16.10 -9.61
CA VAL A 463 -13.02 -15.04 -10.62
C VAL A 463 -12.45 -13.73 -10.09
N VAL A 464 -11.81 -13.00 -11.00
CA VAL A 464 -11.22 -11.69 -10.71
C VAL A 464 -12.32 -10.64 -10.59
N GLY A 465 -12.25 -9.83 -9.55
CA GLY A 465 -13.12 -8.66 -9.37
C GLY A 465 -12.41 -7.57 -8.57
N GLU A 466 -13.13 -6.47 -8.35
CA GLU A 466 -12.63 -5.35 -7.56
C GLU A 466 -12.80 -5.61 -6.06
N LEU A 467 -11.81 -5.20 -5.26
CA LEU A 467 -11.80 -5.37 -3.83
C LEU A 467 -12.56 -4.23 -3.13
N PHE A 468 -13.43 -4.60 -2.20
CA PHE A 468 -14.17 -3.67 -1.34
C PHE A 468 -13.97 -4.03 0.13
N ILE A 469 -13.89 -3.01 0.97
CA ILE A 469 -13.66 -3.15 2.42
C ILE A 469 -14.91 -2.70 3.16
N GLY A 470 -15.45 -3.55 4.04
CA GLY A 470 -16.51 -3.19 4.97
C GLY A 470 -16.07 -3.40 6.43
N GLY A 471 -16.93 -2.97 7.36
CA GLY A 471 -16.69 -3.16 8.79
C GLY A 471 -16.16 -1.91 9.49
N VAL A 472 -15.68 -2.09 10.73
CA VAL A 472 -15.37 -0.96 11.63
C VAL A 472 -14.13 -0.16 11.24
N GLN A 473 -13.24 -0.76 10.44
CA GLN A 473 -12.01 -0.08 10.00
C GLN A 473 -12.21 0.90 8.85
N VAL A 474 -13.38 0.97 8.22
CA VAL A 474 -13.62 1.91 7.11
C VAL A 474 -13.56 3.35 7.63
N ALA A 475 -12.65 4.15 7.06
CA ALA A 475 -12.42 5.53 7.45
C ALA A 475 -13.69 6.41 7.33
N ARG A 476 -13.73 7.54 8.04
CA ARG A 476 -14.84 8.48 7.98
C ARG A 476 -15.03 9.06 6.58
N GLY A 477 -13.95 9.28 5.85
CA GLY A 477 -13.98 9.80 4.48
C GLY A 477 -12.77 10.67 4.18
N TYR A 478 -12.85 11.43 3.09
CA TYR A 478 -11.86 12.42 2.72
C TYR A 478 -12.22 13.80 3.29
N LEU A 479 -11.25 14.44 3.95
CA LEU A 479 -11.38 15.78 4.50
C LEU A 479 -11.73 16.77 3.39
N ASN A 480 -12.79 17.57 3.59
CA ASN A 480 -13.28 18.59 2.66
C ASN A 480 -13.54 18.11 1.21
N ARG A 481 -13.75 16.81 0.98
CA ARG A 481 -14.04 16.21 -0.34
C ARG A 481 -15.30 15.34 -0.29
N PRO A 482 -16.50 15.92 -0.12
CA PRO A 482 -17.74 15.16 0.01
C PRO A 482 -18.09 14.35 -1.24
N GLU A 483 -17.83 14.88 -2.44
CA GLU A 483 -18.10 14.21 -3.72
C GLU A 483 -17.23 12.96 -3.88
N LEU A 484 -15.90 13.09 -3.68
CA LEU A 484 -14.98 11.96 -3.72
C LEU A 484 -15.28 10.94 -2.60
N THR A 485 -15.73 11.43 -1.44
CA THR A 485 -16.17 10.55 -0.35
C THR A 485 -17.40 9.74 -0.77
N ALA A 486 -18.40 10.36 -1.40
CA ALA A 486 -19.58 9.65 -1.89
C ALA A 486 -19.27 8.65 -3.00
N GLU A 487 -18.28 8.95 -3.86
CA GLU A 487 -17.82 8.05 -4.92
C GLU A 487 -17.15 6.77 -4.38
N ARG A 488 -16.34 6.91 -3.32
CA ARG A 488 -15.48 5.82 -2.82
C ARG A 488 -15.98 5.14 -1.56
N PHE A 489 -16.74 5.82 -0.70
CA PHE A 489 -17.31 5.30 0.55
C PHE A 489 -18.81 5.05 0.37
N LEU A 490 -19.12 3.92 -0.24
CA LEU A 490 -20.46 3.52 -0.66
C LEU A 490 -21.28 3.00 0.52
N LYS A 491 -22.61 3.03 0.39
CA LYS A 491 -23.49 2.26 1.28
C LYS A 491 -23.26 0.77 1.05
N ASN A 492 -23.04 -0.01 2.10
CA ASN A 492 -22.86 -1.45 1.96
C ASN A 492 -24.22 -2.11 1.64
N PRO A 493 -24.36 -2.85 0.53
CA PRO A 493 -25.62 -3.51 0.16
C PRO A 493 -25.85 -4.84 0.89
N PHE A 494 -24.83 -5.38 1.58
CA PHE A 494 -24.87 -6.71 2.20
C PHE A 494 -25.02 -6.66 3.72
N THR A 495 -24.52 -5.60 4.35
CA THR A 495 -24.58 -5.39 5.81
C THR A 495 -24.91 -3.94 6.14
N SER A 496 -25.21 -3.64 7.41
CA SER A 496 -25.28 -2.26 7.88
C SER A 496 -23.90 -1.58 7.76
N GLY A 497 -23.91 -0.27 7.50
CA GLY A 497 -22.69 0.54 7.43
C GLY A 497 -22.26 0.87 6.00
N ARG A 498 -20.98 1.23 5.86
CA ARG A 498 -20.38 1.64 4.59
C ARG A 498 -19.39 0.59 4.09
N MET A 499 -19.09 0.65 2.81
CA MET A 499 -18.01 -0.08 2.19
C MET A 499 -17.11 0.88 1.41
N TYR A 500 -15.81 0.68 1.46
CA TYR A 500 -14.83 1.44 0.71
C TYR A 500 -14.43 0.69 -0.56
N ARG A 501 -14.41 1.39 -1.70
CA ARG A 501 -13.98 0.90 -3.02
C ARG A 501 -12.49 1.18 -3.22
N THR A 502 -11.65 0.14 -3.22
CA THR A 502 -10.19 0.32 -3.14
C THR A 502 -9.52 0.68 -4.47
N GLY A 503 -10.14 0.32 -5.60
CA GLY A 503 -9.49 0.32 -6.93
C GLY A 503 -8.50 -0.84 -7.13
N ASP A 504 -8.31 -1.70 -6.11
CA ASP A 504 -7.50 -2.91 -6.22
C ASP A 504 -8.33 -4.05 -6.81
N VAL A 505 -7.65 -4.94 -7.54
CA VAL A 505 -8.23 -6.10 -8.19
C VAL A 505 -7.65 -7.35 -7.57
N GLY A 506 -8.51 -8.35 -7.32
CA GLY A 506 -8.10 -9.61 -6.75
C GLY A 506 -9.14 -10.70 -6.92
N ARG A 507 -8.88 -11.85 -6.30
CA ARG A 507 -9.82 -12.98 -6.27
C ARG A 507 -9.71 -13.77 -4.99
N TYR A 508 -10.80 -14.40 -4.60
CA TYR A 508 -10.78 -15.40 -3.53
C TYR A 508 -10.14 -16.71 -4.01
N LEU A 509 -9.29 -17.26 -3.15
CA LEU A 509 -8.80 -18.63 -3.21
C LEU A 509 -9.78 -19.56 -2.46
N PRO A 510 -9.74 -20.89 -2.73
CA PRO A 510 -10.70 -21.84 -2.15
C PRO A 510 -10.77 -21.86 -0.62
N ASP A 511 -9.68 -21.50 0.04
CA ASP A 511 -9.51 -21.45 1.50
C ASP A 511 -9.92 -20.10 2.13
N GLY A 512 -10.37 -19.15 1.32
CA GLY A 512 -10.81 -17.81 1.73
C GLY A 512 -9.71 -16.76 1.75
N ASN A 513 -8.46 -17.12 1.45
CA ASN A 513 -7.42 -16.11 1.22
C ASN A 513 -7.69 -15.32 -0.05
N ILE A 514 -7.18 -14.11 -0.11
CA ILE A 514 -7.30 -13.24 -1.27
C ILE A 514 -5.95 -13.14 -1.97
N GLU A 515 -5.96 -13.37 -3.27
CA GLU A 515 -4.84 -13.08 -4.16
C GLU A 515 -5.01 -11.66 -4.73
N TYR A 516 -4.00 -10.81 -4.51
CA TYR A 516 -3.94 -9.48 -5.10
C TYR A 516 -3.35 -9.56 -6.52
N LEU A 517 -3.97 -8.87 -7.47
CA LEU A 517 -3.62 -8.95 -8.91
C LEU A 517 -3.22 -7.60 -9.51
N GLY A 518 -3.27 -6.53 -8.73
CA GLY A 518 -2.93 -5.18 -9.19
C GLY A 518 -4.07 -4.19 -8.99
N ARG A 519 -4.05 -3.12 -9.78
CA ARG A 519 -5.02 -2.02 -9.73
C ARG A 519 -5.80 -1.90 -11.03
N ASN A 520 -7.03 -1.40 -10.93
CA ASN A 520 -7.87 -1.07 -12.08
C ASN A 520 -7.75 0.40 -12.53
N ASP A 521 -6.95 1.20 -11.82
CA ASP A 521 -6.74 2.63 -12.05
C ASP A 521 -5.24 2.97 -12.24
N ASP A 522 -4.94 4.26 -12.35
CA ASP A 522 -3.61 4.79 -12.68
C ASP A 522 -2.70 4.96 -11.47
N GLN A 523 -3.14 4.51 -10.30
CA GLN A 523 -2.35 4.58 -9.10
C GLN A 523 -1.32 3.45 -9.08
N VAL A 524 -0.12 3.76 -8.59
CA VAL A 524 0.97 2.82 -8.48
C VAL A 524 1.53 2.81 -7.05
N LYS A 525 2.19 1.71 -6.70
CA LYS A 525 2.97 1.57 -5.48
C LYS A 525 4.42 1.37 -5.90
N ILE A 526 5.27 2.35 -5.63
CA ILE A 526 6.70 2.27 -5.92
C ILE A 526 7.42 2.36 -4.58
N ARG A 527 8.10 1.28 -4.19
CA ARG A 527 8.83 1.17 -2.92
C ARG A 527 7.95 1.47 -1.71
N GLY A 528 6.72 0.95 -1.78
CA GLY A 528 5.68 1.10 -0.75
C GLY A 528 5.04 2.49 -0.69
N LEU A 529 5.46 3.41 -1.56
CA LEU A 529 4.90 4.75 -1.64
C LEU A 529 3.74 4.74 -2.62
N ARG A 530 2.58 5.20 -2.15
CA ARG A 530 1.35 5.31 -2.95
C ARG A 530 1.43 6.58 -3.79
N ILE A 531 1.48 6.43 -5.11
CA ILE A 531 1.67 7.52 -6.06
C ILE A 531 0.51 7.53 -7.05
N GLU A 532 -0.18 8.66 -7.15
CA GLU A 532 -1.14 8.94 -8.21
C GLU A 532 -0.39 9.54 -9.40
N LEU A 533 -0.30 8.80 -10.52
CA LEU A 533 0.43 9.27 -11.71
C LEU A 533 -0.17 10.56 -12.29
N GLY A 534 -1.49 10.74 -12.13
CA GLY A 534 -2.19 11.96 -12.50
C GLY A 534 -1.71 13.21 -11.73
N GLU A 535 -1.24 13.06 -10.48
CA GLU A 535 -0.72 14.19 -9.69
C GLU A 535 0.55 14.76 -10.34
N ILE A 536 1.43 13.88 -10.79
CA ILE A 536 2.68 14.25 -11.47
C ILE A 536 2.39 14.83 -12.85
N GLN A 537 1.46 14.23 -13.61
CA GLN A 537 1.04 14.71 -14.92
C GLN A 537 0.48 16.13 -14.84
N ALA A 538 -0.39 16.42 -13.86
CA ALA A 538 -0.96 17.75 -13.66
C ALA A 538 0.13 18.79 -13.41
N ARG A 539 1.11 18.49 -12.54
CA ARG A 539 2.23 19.41 -12.26
C ARG A 539 3.18 19.59 -13.44
N LEU A 540 3.37 18.56 -14.27
CA LEU A 540 4.13 18.69 -15.52
C LEU A 540 3.45 19.63 -16.52
N LEU A 541 2.13 19.55 -16.65
CA LEU A 541 1.34 20.39 -17.56
C LEU A 541 1.32 21.87 -17.15
N GLU A 542 1.66 22.20 -15.91
CA GLU A 542 1.82 23.59 -15.45
C GLU A 542 3.11 24.24 -15.98
N HIS A 543 4.08 23.46 -16.47
CA HIS A 543 5.33 24.00 -17.01
C HIS A 543 5.13 24.59 -18.42
N PRO A 544 5.54 25.85 -18.71
CA PRO A 544 5.22 26.55 -19.96
C PRO A 544 5.70 25.88 -21.26
N GLN A 545 6.69 24.99 -21.17
CA GLN A 545 7.26 24.28 -22.33
C GLN A 545 6.62 22.90 -22.58
N VAL A 546 5.71 22.46 -21.72
CA VAL A 546 5.01 21.17 -21.80
C VAL A 546 3.58 21.38 -22.29
N ASN A 547 3.22 20.72 -23.39
CA ASN A 547 1.86 20.78 -23.95
C ASN A 547 1.00 19.61 -23.52
N GLU A 548 1.56 18.40 -23.60
CA GLU A 548 0.93 17.15 -23.13
C GLU A 548 1.93 16.39 -22.26
N ALA A 549 1.42 15.64 -21.27
CA ALA A 549 2.24 14.82 -20.41
C ALA A 549 1.56 13.49 -20.09
N ALA A 550 2.34 12.41 -20.06
CA ALA A 550 1.95 11.10 -19.59
C ALA A 550 3.03 10.55 -18.67
N VAL A 551 2.65 10.12 -17.48
CA VAL A 551 3.57 9.49 -16.52
C VAL A 551 3.16 8.04 -16.34
N VAL A 552 4.14 7.15 -16.35
CA VAL A 552 3.96 5.70 -16.12
C VAL A 552 5.02 5.19 -15.14
N ALA A 553 4.71 4.08 -14.46
CA ALA A 553 5.69 3.31 -13.75
C ALA A 553 6.26 2.20 -14.66
N ARG A 554 7.58 2.08 -14.73
CA ARG A 554 8.29 0.98 -15.40
C ARG A 554 9.43 0.56 -14.49
N GLU A 555 9.64 -0.74 -14.27
CA GLU A 555 10.81 -1.26 -13.52
C GLU A 555 11.05 -0.52 -12.18
N ASP A 556 10.01 -0.32 -11.38
CA ASP A 556 10.06 0.39 -10.08
C ASP A 556 10.62 1.84 -10.12
N ARG A 557 10.47 2.50 -11.27
CA ARG A 557 10.74 3.94 -11.45
C ARG A 557 9.62 4.63 -12.22
N LEU A 558 9.51 5.94 -11.98
CA LEU A 558 8.62 6.83 -12.69
C LEU A 558 9.29 7.34 -13.97
N VAL A 559 8.57 7.24 -15.09
CA VAL A 559 8.97 7.75 -16.39
C VAL A 559 7.92 8.75 -16.86
N ALA A 560 8.35 9.98 -17.14
CA ALA A 560 7.52 11.02 -17.72
C ALA A 560 7.76 11.13 -19.22
N TYR A 561 6.68 11.09 -19.99
CA TYR A 561 6.66 11.39 -21.41
C TYR A 561 5.99 12.75 -21.58
N TYR A 562 6.58 13.62 -22.39
CA TYR A 562 6.03 14.95 -22.60
C TYR A 562 6.17 15.40 -24.05
N THR A 563 5.27 16.28 -24.48
CA THR A 563 5.32 16.96 -25.78
C THR A 563 5.48 18.46 -25.56
N GLY A 564 5.81 19.20 -26.62
CA GLY A 564 6.04 20.64 -26.56
C GLY A 564 7.46 21.02 -26.97
N ALA A 565 7.95 22.14 -26.45
CA ALA A 565 9.30 22.59 -26.78
C ALA A 565 10.35 21.72 -26.07
N HIS A 566 11.44 21.38 -26.77
CA HIS A 566 12.59 20.77 -26.12
C HIS A 566 13.07 21.69 -24.98
N THR A 567 13.10 21.14 -23.78
CA THR A 567 13.58 21.81 -22.58
C THR A 567 14.65 20.96 -21.92
N ASP A 568 15.49 21.64 -21.15
CA ASP A 568 16.38 21.00 -20.21
C ASP A 568 15.57 20.19 -19.17
N ILE A 569 15.93 18.92 -19.00
CA ILE A 569 15.29 18.00 -18.07
C ILE A 569 15.47 18.48 -16.63
N ASP A 570 16.61 19.11 -16.32
CA ASP A 570 16.88 19.62 -14.97
C ASP A 570 15.88 20.73 -14.59
N ARG A 571 15.39 21.50 -15.57
CA ARG A 571 14.33 22.50 -15.35
C ARG A 571 12.99 21.84 -15.06
N LEU A 572 12.63 20.78 -15.79
CA LEU A 572 11.40 20.02 -15.51
C LEU A 572 11.45 19.37 -14.13
N ARG A 573 12.59 18.79 -13.76
CA ARG A 573 12.82 18.20 -12.44
C ARG A 573 12.72 19.25 -11.33
N ALA A 574 13.39 20.40 -11.49
CA ALA A 574 13.35 21.49 -10.54
C ALA A 574 11.93 22.07 -10.38
N HIS A 575 11.17 22.17 -11.47
CA HIS A 575 9.75 22.55 -11.43
C HIS A 575 8.92 21.57 -10.60
N LEU A 576 9.07 20.26 -10.84
CA LEU A 576 8.32 19.26 -10.07
C LEU A 576 8.71 19.23 -8.58
N LEU A 577 9.98 19.41 -8.25
CA LEU A 577 10.47 19.43 -6.86
C LEU A 577 9.91 20.60 -6.03
N GLN A 578 9.42 21.67 -6.66
CA GLN A 578 8.76 22.76 -5.96
C GLN A 578 7.40 22.36 -5.40
N HIS A 579 6.71 21.42 -6.07
CA HIS A 579 5.32 21.07 -5.80
C HIS A 579 5.15 19.66 -5.22
N LEU A 580 6.05 18.74 -5.57
CA LEU A 580 5.94 17.32 -5.29
C LEU A 580 7.06 16.85 -4.36
N PRO A 581 6.79 15.91 -3.43
CA PRO A 581 7.84 15.21 -2.71
C PRO A 581 8.82 14.55 -3.69
N ASP A 582 10.09 14.47 -3.30
CA ASP A 582 11.18 13.91 -4.12
C ASP A 582 10.83 12.53 -4.71
N PHE A 583 10.19 11.65 -3.93
CA PHE A 583 9.82 10.31 -4.39
C PHE A 583 8.75 10.26 -5.50
N MET A 584 8.04 11.37 -5.75
CA MET A 584 7.04 11.50 -6.83
C MET A 584 7.66 12.07 -8.11
N VAL A 585 8.91 12.52 -8.08
CA VAL A 585 9.55 13.12 -9.25
C VAL A 585 10.06 12.00 -10.18
N PRO A 586 9.72 12.03 -11.49
CA PRO A 586 10.19 11.06 -12.47
C PRO A 586 11.72 10.96 -12.52
N ALA A 587 12.23 9.74 -12.62
CA ALA A 587 13.66 9.51 -12.80
C ALA A 587 14.09 9.79 -14.25
N VAL A 588 13.19 9.52 -15.21
CA VAL A 588 13.44 9.61 -16.65
C VAL A 588 12.37 10.49 -17.30
N PHE A 589 12.81 11.34 -18.23
CA PHE A 589 11.95 12.21 -19.04
C PHE A 589 12.19 11.94 -20.52
N VAL A 590 11.13 11.62 -21.25
CA VAL A 590 11.17 11.30 -22.68
C VAL A 590 10.36 12.34 -23.44
N HIS A 591 11.02 13.14 -24.27
CA HIS A 591 10.33 14.05 -25.18
C HIS A 591 9.78 13.26 -26.37
N LEU A 592 8.54 13.55 -26.76
CA LEU A 592 7.87 12.99 -27.93
C LEU A 592 7.28 14.12 -28.76
N ASP A 593 7.27 13.95 -30.09
CA ASP A 593 6.55 14.86 -30.98
C ASP A 593 5.03 14.82 -30.73
N ALA A 594 4.50 13.63 -30.42
CA ALA A 594 3.11 13.40 -30.05
C ALA A 594 2.97 12.17 -29.14
N LEU A 595 2.00 12.19 -28.23
CA LEU A 595 1.67 11.02 -27.43
C LEU A 595 0.97 9.95 -28.31
N PRO A 596 1.31 8.66 -28.17
CA PRO A 596 0.67 7.61 -28.95
C PRO A 596 -0.79 7.46 -28.50
N LEU A 597 -1.72 7.49 -29.45
CA LEU A 597 -3.15 7.32 -29.21
C LEU A 597 -3.65 5.99 -29.78
N SER A 598 -4.53 5.33 -29.04
CA SER A 598 -5.33 4.21 -29.52
C SER A 598 -6.30 4.65 -30.62
N PRO A 599 -6.88 3.72 -31.41
CA PRO A 599 -7.88 4.06 -32.44
C PRO A 599 -9.10 4.85 -31.94
N ASN A 600 -9.37 4.81 -30.63
CA ASN A 600 -10.45 5.56 -29.98
C ASN A 600 -10.01 6.92 -29.44
N GLY A 601 -8.81 7.40 -29.79
CA GLY A 601 -8.30 8.72 -29.40
C GLY A 601 -7.81 8.83 -27.95
N LYS A 602 -7.74 7.71 -27.20
CA LYS A 602 -7.17 7.69 -25.84
C LYS A 602 -5.68 7.36 -25.87
N LEU A 603 -4.89 7.89 -24.95
CA LEU A 603 -3.48 7.55 -24.75
C LEU A 603 -3.28 6.02 -24.72
N ASP A 604 -2.43 5.52 -25.63
CA ASP A 604 -1.99 4.13 -25.64
C ASP A 604 -0.66 3.99 -24.87
N ARG A 605 -0.77 3.71 -23.57
CA ARG A 605 0.39 3.55 -22.70
C ARG A 605 1.29 2.38 -23.08
N LYS A 606 0.77 1.37 -23.78
CA LYS A 606 1.57 0.22 -24.22
C LYS A 606 2.43 0.59 -25.42
N ALA A 607 1.98 1.54 -26.24
CA ALA A 607 2.70 2.08 -27.37
C ALA A 607 3.73 3.17 -26.98
N LEU A 608 3.76 3.61 -25.71
CA LEU A 608 4.80 4.52 -25.23
C LEU A 608 6.18 3.87 -25.39
N PRO A 609 7.15 4.54 -26.03
CA PRO A 609 8.46 3.96 -26.29
C PRO A 609 9.13 3.60 -24.97
N VAL A 610 9.77 2.44 -24.92
CA VAL A 610 10.66 2.12 -23.81
C VAL A 610 11.79 3.15 -23.85
N PRO A 611 12.11 3.84 -22.74
CA PRO A 611 13.24 4.77 -22.73
C PRO A 611 14.50 4.01 -23.16
N GLY A 612 15.08 4.38 -24.31
CA GLY A 612 16.38 3.87 -24.73
C GLY A 612 17.48 4.44 -23.82
N MET A 613 18.70 3.90 -23.91
CA MET A 613 19.87 4.54 -23.28
C MET A 613 20.01 6.00 -23.74
N ASP A 614 19.60 6.30 -24.98
CA ASP A 614 19.57 7.62 -25.61
C ASP A 614 18.60 8.62 -24.95
N ALA A 615 17.63 8.14 -24.15
CA ALA A 615 16.70 8.97 -23.37
C ALA A 615 17.21 9.25 -21.94
N LEU A 616 18.27 8.56 -21.52
CA LEU A 616 19.10 8.97 -20.40
C LEU A 616 20.02 10.05 -20.98
N ASN A 617 20.23 11.18 -20.30
CA ASN A 617 21.18 12.20 -20.76
C ASN A 617 22.59 11.60 -20.72
N VAL A 618 22.98 10.84 -21.74
CA VAL A 618 24.36 10.40 -21.92
C VAL A 618 25.12 11.65 -22.36
N ARG A 619 25.70 12.34 -21.38
CA ARG A 619 26.74 13.35 -21.62
C ARG A 619 27.83 12.69 -22.49
N GLU A 620 28.55 13.47 -23.29
CA GLU A 620 29.65 12.92 -24.10
C GLU A 620 30.54 12.01 -23.22
N TYR A 621 30.70 10.76 -23.67
CA TYR A 621 31.37 9.73 -22.88
C TYR A 621 32.81 10.15 -22.57
N ALA A 622 33.09 10.32 -21.28
CA ALA A 622 34.43 10.49 -20.74
C ALA A 622 34.78 9.26 -19.89
N ALA A 623 35.93 8.64 -20.15
CA ALA A 623 36.36 7.45 -19.41
C ALA A 623 36.58 7.77 -17.91
N PRO A 624 36.19 6.88 -16.99
CA PRO A 624 36.58 6.96 -15.57
C PRO A 624 38.11 7.03 -15.44
N GLU A 625 38.64 7.88 -14.56
CA GLU A 625 40.08 7.97 -14.31
C GLU A 625 40.44 7.60 -12.87
N GLY A 626 41.55 6.87 -12.71
CA GLY A 626 42.01 6.38 -11.41
C GLY A 626 41.23 5.17 -10.90
N ASP A 627 41.83 4.45 -9.96
CA ASP A 627 41.33 3.14 -9.51
C ASP A 627 39.94 3.23 -8.88
N THR A 628 39.64 4.31 -8.15
CA THR A 628 38.36 4.51 -7.47
C THR A 628 37.22 4.68 -8.47
N GLU A 629 37.38 5.53 -9.49
CA GLU A 629 36.33 5.73 -10.49
C GLU A 629 36.13 4.50 -11.36
N ILE A 630 37.20 3.79 -11.73
CA ILE A 630 37.10 2.56 -12.53
C ILE A 630 36.32 1.48 -11.76
N LEU A 631 36.63 1.30 -10.47
CA LEU A 631 35.90 0.37 -9.60
C LEU A 631 34.43 0.78 -9.46
N MET A 632 34.16 2.06 -9.16
CA MET A 632 32.80 2.57 -9.05
C MET A 632 32.02 2.42 -10.35
N ALA A 633 32.62 2.71 -11.50
CA ALA A 633 31.99 2.58 -12.81
C ALA A 633 31.59 1.14 -13.10
N ALA A 634 32.44 0.17 -12.74
CA ALA A 634 32.12 -1.26 -12.89
C ALA A 634 30.93 -1.66 -11.99
N LEU A 635 30.92 -1.21 -10.73
CA LEU A 635 29.83 -1.48 -9.80
C LEU A 635 28.53 -0.82 -10.24
N TRP A 636 28.58 0.41 -10.76
CA TRP A 636 27.41 1.10 -11.33
C TRP A 636 26.90 0.36 -12.57
N ALA A 637 27.78 -0.03 -13.49
CA ALA A 637 27.41 -0.75 -14.70
C ALA A 637 26.66 -2.05 -14.38
N GLU A 638 27.19 -2.83 -13.43
CA GLU A 638 26.56 -4.07 -12.98
C GLU A 638 25.21 -3.81 -12.29
N LEU A 639 25.18 -2.84 -11.37
CA LEU A 639 24.01 -2.57 -10.53
C LEU A 639 22.86 -1.93 -11.31
N LEU A 640 23.18 -1.04 -12.24
CA LEU A 640 22.21 -0.35 -13.09
C LEU A 640 21.90 -1.13 -14.37
N ASN A 641 22.60 -2.25 -14.59
CA ASN A 641 22.50 -3.08 -15.79
C ASN A 641 22.69 -2.26 -17.08
N VAL A 642 23.74 -1.44 -17.11
CA VAL A 642 24.14 -0.62 -18.27
C VAL A 642 25.49 -1.09 -18.81
N GLU A 643 25.72 -0.94 -20.12
CA GLU A 643 26.95 -1.44 -20.76
C GLU A 643 28.20 -0.70 -20.25
N ARG A 644 28.11 0.62 -20.07
CA ARG A 644 29.22 1.48 -19.66
C ARG A 644 28.72 2.66 -18.83
N VAL A 645 29.61 3.17 -17.97
CA VAL A 645 29.40 4.36 -17.15
C VAL A 645 30.57 5.30 -17.39
N GLY A 646 30.26 6.52 -17.83
CA GLY A 646 31.19 7.62 -18.00
C GLY A 646 31.41 8.40 -16.69
N ARG A 647 32.52 9.11 -16.62
CA ARG A 647 32.93 9.92 -15.46
C ARG A 647 31.92 10.99 -15.06
N HIS A 648 31.22 11.56 -16.03
CA HIS A 648 30.24 12.62 -15.80
C HIS A 648 28.81 12.11 -15.74
N ASP A 649 28.61 10.79 -15.86
CA ASP A 649 27.28 10.20 -15.78
C ASP A 649 26.75 10.31 -14.36
N ASN A 650 25.45 10.55 -14.28
CA ASN A 650 24.73 10.71 -13.04
C ASN A 650 24.04 9.39 -12.68
N PHE A 651 24.24 8.93 -11.44
CA PHE A 651 23.69 7.67 -10.93
C PHE A 651 22.18 7.55 -11.17
N PHE A 652 21.44 8.62 -10.86
CA PHE A 652 19.98 8.64 -10.94
C PHE A 652 19.48 8.78 -12.37
N GLU A 653 20.24 9.46 -13.23
CA GLU A 653 19.94 9.54 -14.66
C GLU A 653 20.13 8.20 -15.35
N LEU A 654 21.10 7.39 -14.91
CA LEU A 654 21.31 6.03 -15.42
C LEU A 654 20.29 4.99 -14.89
N GLY A 655 19.25 5.44 -14.18
CA GLY A 655 18.22 4.57 -13.60
C GLY A 655 18.47 4.18 -12.15
N GLY A 656 19.54 4.69 -11.54
CA GLY A 656 19.81 4.55 -10.11
C GLY A 656 18.73 5.23 -9.27
N HIS A 657 18.57 4.74 -8.04
CA HIS A 657 17.54 5.23 -7.14
C HIS A 657 17.86 4.88 -5.69
N SER A 658 17.11 5.36 -4.70
CA SER A 658 17.47 5.27 -3.28
C SER A 658 17.82 3.86 -2.79
N LEU A 659 17.07 2.82 -3.20
CA LEU A 659 17.42 1.43 -2.89
C LEU A 659 18.69 0.94 -3.60
N LEU A 660 18.89 1.25 -4.89
CA LEU A 660 20.13 0.93 -5.59
C LEU A 660 21.31 1.73 -5.03
N ALA A 661 21.11 2.98 -4.59
CA ALA A 661 22.13 3.76 -3.91
C ALA A 661 22.59 3.02 -2.65
N VAL A 662 21.66 2.55 -1.82
CA VAL A 662 21.97 1.74 -0.63
C VAL A 662 22.69 0.44 -1.01
N SER A 663 22.26 -0.26 -2.06
CA SER A 663 22.95 -1.45 -2.58
C SER A 663 24.37 -1.15 -3.06
N LEU A 664 24.57 -0.02 -3.75
CA LEU A 664 25.86 0.48 -4.21
C LEU A 664 26.78 0.74 -3.01
N ILE A 665 26.30 1.45 -1.98
CA ILE A 665 27.06 1.71 -0.76
C ILE A 665 27.52 0.40 -0.11
N GLY A 666 26.61 -0.57 0.03
CA GLY A 666 26.95 -1.88 0.58
C GLY A 666 28.04 -2.60 -0.21
N ARG A 667 28.03 -2.52 -1.54
CA ARG A 667 29.08 -3.07 -2.41
C ARG A 667 30.39 -2.30 -2.31
N LEU A 668 30.35 -0.97 -2.31
CA LEU A 668 31.55 -0.13 -2.18
C LEU A 668 32.26 -0.38 -0.84
N ARG A 669 31.51 -0.57 0.24
CA ARG A 669 32.07 -0.93 1.56
C ARG A 669 32.71 -2.32 1.57
N GLN A 670 32.14 -3.30 0.86
CA GLN A 670 32.76 -4.62 0.69
C GLN A 670 34.12 -4.53 -0.03
N GLU A 671 34.28 -3.54 -0.91
CA GLU A 671 35.54 -3.23 -1.60
C GLU A 671 36.46 -2.29 -0.79
N GLY A 672 36.13 -1.99 0.47
CA GLY A 672 36.95 -1.20 1.39
C GLY A 672 36.87 0.32 1.19
N LEU A 673 35.79 0.83 0.60
CA LEU A 673 35.55 2.27 0.45
C LEU A 673 34.59 2.81 1.52
N GLU A 674 34.92 3.96 2.11
CA GLU A 674 34.00 4.73 2.96
C GLU A 674 32.97 5.45 2.11
N ALA A 675 31.86 4.76 1.86
CA ALA A 675 30.78 5.26 1.02
C ALA A 675 29.58 5.69 1.88
N ASP A 676 29.08 6.92 1.67
CA ASP A 676 27.85 7.44 2.27
C ASP A 676 26.77 7.63 1.18
N VAL A 677 25.53 7.21 1.49
CA VAL A 677 24.35 7.45 0.64
C VAL A 677 24.11 8.95 0.49
N ARG A 678 24.26 9.75 1.56
CA ARG A 678 24.00 11.20 1.49
C ARG A 678 24.93 11.89 0.50
N ALA A 679 26.22 11.55 0.56
CA ALA A 679 27.24 12.00 -0.37
C ALA A 679 26.88 11.70 -1.84
N LEU A 680 26.24 10.57 -2.14
CA LEU A 680 25.79 10.24 -3.50
C LEU A 680 24.64 11.14 -3.97
N PHE A 681 23.74 11.54 -3.08
CA PHE A 681 22.67 12.48 -3.42
C PHE A 681 23.20 13.91 -3.60
N GLU A 682 24.23 14.29 -2.84
CA GLU A 682 24.88 15.61 -2.97
C GLU A 682 25.76 15.72 -4.22
N GLN A 683 26.47 14.64 -4.58
CA GLN A 683 27.34 14.56 -5.75
C GLN A 683 26.99 13.32 -6.59
N PRO A 684 25.92 13.39 -7.41
CA PRO A 684 25.38 12.21 -8.09
C PRO A 684 26.18 11.78 -9.32
N SER A 685 27.19 12.54 -9.75
CA SER A 685 28.08 12.17 -10.86
C SER A 685 29.16 11.19 -10.40
N LEU A 686 29.58 10.24 -11.24
CA LEU A 686 30.64 9.28 -10.91
C LEU A 686 31.91 9.96 -10.36
N ALA A 687 32.46 10.97 -11.08
CA ALA A 687 33.64 11.72 -10.62
C ALA A 687 33.40 12.47 -9.31
N GLY A 688 32.26 13.18 -9.21
CA GLY A 688 31.92 13.94 -8.00
C GLY A 688 31.81 13.04 -6.77
N TYR A 689 31.23 11.86 -6.93
CA TYR A 689 31.10 10.88 -5.86
C TYR A 689 32.43 10.19 -5.51
N ALA A 690 33.21 9.81 -6.52
CA ALA A 690 34.53 9.22 -6.32
C ALA A 690 35.49 10.19 -5.62
N ALA A 691 35.41 11.49 -5.90
CA ALA A 691 36.27 12.51 -5.30
C ALA A 691 36.05 12.69 -3.79
N ILE A 692 34.88 12.32 -3.28
CA ILE A 692 34.50 12.43 -1.86
C ILE A 692 34.45 11.08 -1.15
N THR A 693 34.82 9.99 -1.84
CA THR A 693 34.83 8.63 -1.29
C THR A 693 36.28 8.24 -0.98
N GLU A 694 36.58 8.01 0.29
CA GLU A 694 37.92 7.65 0.74
C GLU A 694 38.08 6.12 0.85
N ARG A 695 39.32 5.62 0.70
CA ARG A 695 39.61 4.21 1.02
C ARG A 695 39.75 4.06 2.53
N MET A 696 39.12 3.04 3.10
CA MET A 696 39.27 2.71 4.51
C MET A 696 40.75 2.38 4.80
N GLU A 697 41.40 3.15 5.66
CA GLU A 697 42.74 2.81 6.13
C GLU A 697 42.68 1.52 6.97
N ILE A 698 43.33 0.47 6.49
CA ILE A 698 43.62 -0.71 7.30
C ILE A 698 44.67 -0.30 8.32
N VAL A 699 44.24 0.09 9.52
CA VAL A 699 45.12 0.15 10.69
C VAL A 699 45.42 -1.29 11.09
N LEU A 700 46.54 -1.83 10.60
CA LEU A 700 47.08 -3.14 10.97
C LEU A 700 47.51 -3.21 12.44
#